data_AF-A0AAN6DRS2-F1
#
_entry.id   AF-A0AAN6DRS2-F1
#
_cell.length_a   1.000
_cell.length_b   1.000
_cell.length_c   1.000
_cell.angle_alpha   90.00
_cell.angle_beta   90.00
_cell.angle_gamma   90.00
#
_symmetry.space_group_name_H-M   'P 1'
#
loop_
_entity.id
_entity.type
_entity.pdbx_description
1 polymer ?
#
loop_
_entity_poly.entity_id
_entity_poly.type
_entity_poly.pdbx_seq_one_letter_code
_entity_poly.pdbx_strand_id
1 'polypeptide(L)'
;MTLTDDLDNMTHPYAILSHTWGPDQNEVSFSDLRIGSGKNKDGHKKIMFCGEQAQTHGLEYFWVDTCCIDKSNNTELSEAINSMFRWYRNAERCYVCLSDVSFSGEDARGAQRAWEPAFRRSRWFRRGWTLQELIAPASVEFFSREWVRLGDKGSLEDLVHEITAIPVAVLSGTMPLTDFSVDERFGWAAKRETKKKEDMAYCLLGIFDVSMPLIYGEEDKAFVRLNREIQISAVGPMGNTNNVHWGVDRPVNNMFTGREDILEDLEQKLREAARAGMNDKQPRIVISGMGGLGKSEICLQLAQRLRPLFWGVFWIDVSTPSLAQNGFLGIADRLKISATTWEDGRRGLANVHQRWLLVLDNADDPDLDYQTYFPPSSYGVVILTSRNADCEQYATADFIALTQLARGDAQHLVFKAARVPDGERSAVENDARAVAALLNSHPLALIQAGAYVAHGHCTLARYPEVFTRFRKRLLAFRPLQVQSRYGDVYACFQASIQILQSSATASAQDALQLLPLLSMYGTREIPLQLFEAAWNGGRKFLALGDSLDSHDLALTSWHVSRLPAFIDPDNNSWDPFRLIEAVHTLRSLALVSATAQGEQMRVSMHPLLHAWARDCQDEQQQHTSWVSASCIIAISSSDREFWRSQARLLQPHLQVLLDCDMRCIYGSDRSVSITEILIECGWTLERLRDDNSLLRLTDRLCAHHQLSRVVVKEEWLSLYQLRGSALLHHGKFKDSIAVLEQIAKIRERLVDDHPDRAKSQHDLASAYILNGQVNQAITLLEHLNRIQEKLAEDHPNRLASQHELAAAYLMKGQIVEAIKILEDVVRIESKDLPKNHPNRLASQHELACAYVAIGQISEAIPRLEYIAQIKEELTEDHPSRLVTQHELAYAYLKNARVEEAIVLIEHVVRMQESLAEDHPSRLASQGLLARAYQESGQVEKAARLLTAGTRPRERLEKDKKSTHVGFTQRNPDSSPAVDPSMCSPSHNASESLVLRRTNR
;
A
#
# COMPACT_ATOMS: atom_id res chain seq x y z
N MET A 1 54.29 -22.60 32.99
CA MET A 1 53.49 -21.73 32.11
C MET A 1 52.06 -22.22 32.19
N THR A 2 51.15 -21.35 32.59
CA THR A 2 49.70 -21.57 32.63
C THR A 2 49.05 -20.46 31.84
N LEU A 3 47.97 -20.75 31.11
CA LEU A 3 47.17 -19.70 30.50
C LEU A 3 46.46 -18.92 31.62
N THR A 4 46.43 -17.60 31.50
CA THR A 4 45.70 -16.71 32.41
C THR A 4 44.43 -16.26 31.71
N ASP A 5 43.29 -16.27 32.41
CA ASP A 5 42.01 -15.80 31.87
C ASP A 5 42.01 -14.26 31.71
N ASP A 6 41.27 -13.78 30.70
CA ASP A 6 41.22 -12.41 30.15
C ASP A 6 41.75 -11.26 31.03
N LEU A 7 42.89 -10.70 30.62
CA LEU A 7 43.41 -9.43 31.11
C LEU A 7 42.71 -8.27 30.37
N ASP A 8 41.42 -8.08 30.62
CA ASP A 8 40.55 -7.08 29.95
C ASP A 8 40.96 -5.61 30.19
N ASN A 9 41.94 -5.36 31.06
CA ASN A 9 42.61 -4.08 31.20
C ASN A 9 44.12 -4.31 31.20
N MET A 10 44.76 -4.12 30.04
CA MET A 10 46.22 -4.26 29.85
C MET A 10 47.03 -3.21 30.63
N THR A 11 47.06 -3.31 31.96
CA THR A 11 47.89 -2.53 32.88
C THR A 11 49.13 -3.30 33.34
N HIS A 12 49.30 -4.56 32.93
CA HIS A 12 50.44 -5.41 33.29
C HIS A 12 51.49 -5.45 32.17
N PRO A 13 52.78 -5.20 32.45
CA PRO A 13 53.84 -5.29 31.44
C PRO A 13 54.10 -6.74 31.04
N TYR A 14 54.25 -6.99 29.74
CA TYR A 14 54.46 -8.33 29.19
C TYR A 14 55.43 -8.31 28.00
N ALA A 15 56.07 -9.46 27.75
CA ALA A 15 56.88 -9.68 26.56
C ALA A 15 56.06 -10.27 25.42
N ILE A 16 56.47 -10.06 24.17
CA ILE A 16 55.79 -10.63 23.01
C ILE A 16 56.78 -11.36 22.10
N LEU A 17 56.39 -12.52 21.58
CA LEU A 17 57.21 -13.29 20.64
C LEU A 17 56.85 -12.92 19.20
N SER A 18 57.88 -12.64 18.39
CA SER A 18 57.77 -12.54 16.93
C SER A 18 58.60 -13.64 16.30
N HIS A 19 57.99 -14.45 15.43
CA HIS A 19 58.68 -15.57 14.81
C HIS A 19 58.06 -15.99 13.48
N THR A 20 58.82 -16.75 12.68
CA THR A 20 58.29 -17.40 11.48
C THR A 20 57.76 -18.79 11.83
N TRP A 21 56.49 -19.05 11.49
CA TRP A 21 55.87 -20.34 11.74
C TRP A 21 56.50 -21.41 10.84
N GLY A 22 56.76 -22.58 11.42
CA GLY A 22 57.04 -23.81 10.68
C GLY A 22 55.76 -24.45 10.13
N PRO A 23 55.83 -25.70 9.66
CA PRO A 23 54.64 -26.48 9.34
C PRO A 23 53.71 -26.55 10.55
N ASP A 24 52.38 -26.44 10.33
CA ASP A 24 51.38 -26.30 11.42
C ASP A 24 51.47 -27.43 12.48
N GLN A 25 51.90 -28.63 12.08
CA GLN A 25 52.14 -29.79 12.96
C GLN A 25 53.29 -29.60 13.98
N ASN A 26 54.22 -28.67 13.72
CA ASN A 26 55.38 -28.38 14.54
C ASN A 26 55.20 -27.13 15.42
N GLU A 27 54.08 -26.41 15.30
CA GLU A 27 53.73 -25.27 16.16
C GLU A 27 52.75 -25.70 17.25
N VAL A 28 52.86 -25.07 18.42
CA VAL A 28 51.99 -25.35 19.58
C VAL A 28 50.73 -24.50 19.43
N SER A 29 49.56 -25.14 19.42
CA SER A 29 48.26 -24.45 19.37
C SER A 29 47.74 -24.07 20.77
N PHE A 30 46.68 -23.27 20.82
CA PHE A 30 45.93 -22.99 22.05
C PHE A 30 45.43 -24.28 22.73
N SER A 31 44.88 -25.21 21.95
CA SER A 31 44.43 -26.52 22.44
C SER A 31 45.56 -27.38 23.00
N ASP A 32 46.75 -27.34 22.39
CA ASP A 32 47.93 -28.06 22.87
C ASP A 32 48.42 -27.57 24.23
N LEU A 33 48.37 -26.25 24.47
CA LEU A 33 48.72 -25.69 25.78
C LEU A 33 47.68 -26.03 26.84
N ARG A 34 46.39 -26.01 26.49
CA ARG A 34 45.30 -26.30 27.44
C ARG A 34 45.32 -27.74 27.95
N ILE A 35 45.71 -28.69 27.09
CA ILE A 35 45.74 -30.14 27.40
C ILE A 35 47.17 -30.63 27.71
N GLY A 36 48.20 -29.81 27.45
CA GLY A 36 49.59 -30.11 27.73
C GLY A 36 50.29 -31.03 26.73
N SER A 37 49.76 -31.16 25.50
CA SER A 37 50.22 -32.11 24.46
C SER A 37 51.35 -31.58 23.56
N GLY A 38 51.73 -30.31 23.65
CA GLY A 38 52.64 -29.62 22.71
C GLY A 38 54.15 -29.71 22.97
N LYS A 39 54.62 -30.38 24.04
CA LYS A 39 56.02 -30.28 24.51
C LYS A 39 57.09 -30.78 23.54
N ASN A 40 56.74 -31.73 22.66
CA ASN A 40 57.67 -32.32 21.70
C ASN A 40 57.77 -31.51 20.38
N LYS A 41 56.97 -30.46 20.23
CA LYS A 41 56.94 -29.62 19.03
C LYS A 41 58.06 -28.59 19.04
N ASP A 42 58.62 -28.26 17.89
CA ASP A 42 59.69 -27.27 17.80
C ASP A 42 59.24 -25.86 18.23
N GLY A 43 57.96 -25.51 18.01
CA GLY A 43 57.36 -24.27 18.50
C GLY A 43 57.42 -24.14 20.03
N HIS A 44 57.43 -25.25 20.77
CA HIS A 44 57.55 -25.22 22.23
C HIS A 44 58.88 -24.62 22.69
N LYS A 45 59.98 -24.86 21.96
CA LYS A 45 61.30 -24.28 22.27
C LYS A 45 61.28 -22.76 22.17
N LYS A 46 60.56 -22.21 21.18
CA LYS A 46 60.40 -20.75 21.00
C LYS A 46 59.59 -20.13 22.15
N ILE A 47 58.54 -20.82 22.60
CA ILE A 47 57.71 -20.41 23.74
C ILE A 47 58.54 -20.40 25.04
N MET A 48 59.31 -21.47 25.28
CA MET A 48 60.23 -21.56 26.43
C MET A 48 61.26 -20.44 26.41
N PHE A 49 61.91 -20.21 25.26
CA PHE A 49 62.84 -19.11 25.08
C PHE A 49 62.19 -17.76 25.40
N CYS A 50 61.00 -17.47 24.88
CA CYS A 50 60.28 -16.22 25.17
C CYS A 50 60.03 -16.05 26.68
N GLY A 51 59.60 -17.11 27.36
CA GLY A 51 59.40 -17.11 28.81
C GLY A 51 60.68 -16.90 29.62
N GLU A 52 61.79 -17.53 29.22
CA GLU A 52 63.10 -17.36 29.87
C GLU A 52 63.65 -15.94 29.69
N GLN A 53 63.48 -15.35 28.49
CA GLN A 53 63.86 -13.95 28.24
C GLN A 53 62.96 -12.97 29.00
N ALA A 54 61.65 -13.22 29.04
CA ALA A 54 60.72 -12.43 29.84
C ALA A 54 61.11 -12.44 31.33
N GLN A 55 61.44 -13.62 31.87
CA GLN A 55 61.91 -13.77 33.25
C GLN A 55 63.23 -13.01 33.51
N THR A 56 64.19 -13.07 32.57
CA THR A 56 65.47 -12.35 32.66
C THR A 56 65.24 -10.83 32.75
N HIS A 57 64.20 -10.32 32.10
CA HIS A 57 63.81 -8.91 32.13
C HIS A 57 62.74 -8.57 33.19
N GLY A 58 62.44 -9.49 34.12
CA GLY A 58 61.52 -9.27 35.23
C GLY A 58 60.05 -9.17 34.83
N LEU A 59 59.67 -9.71 33.67
CA LEU A 59 58.29 -9.72 33.17
C LEU A 59 57.59 -11.02 33.57
N GLU A 60 56.44 -10.90 34.23
CA GLU A 60 55.64 -12.05 34.69
C GLU A 60 54.82 -12.68 33.55
N TYR A 61 54.45 -11.90 32.54
CA TYR A 61 53.59 -12.32 31.44
C TYR A 61 54.32 -12.25 30.10
N PHE A 62 53.97 -13.16 29.19
CA PHE A 62 54.39 -13.08 27.79
C PHE A 62 53.30 -13.61 26.86
N TRP A 63 53.28 -13.14 25.62
CA TRP A 63 52.26 -13.46 24.63
C TRP A 63 52.86 -14.09 23.37
N VAL A 64 52.19 -15.12 22.85
CA VAL A 64 52.58 -15.85 21.63
C VAL A 64 51.35 -16.17 20.78
N ASP A 65 51.31 -15.65 19.56
CA ASP A 65 50.21 -15.75 18.58
C ASP A 65 49.79 -17.20 18.23
N THR A 66 50.71 -18.16 18.30
CA THR A 66 50.40 -19.56 17.97
C THR A 66 49.48 -20.22 19.00
N CYS A 67 49.59 -19.82 20.27
CA CYS A 67 48.98 -20.53 21.39
C CYS A 67 48.20 -19.66 22.39
N CYS A 68 48.17 -18.34 22.18
CA CYS A 68 47.35 -17.39 22.96
C CYS A 68 46.07 -16.95 22.24
N ILE A 69 45.77 -17.48 21.05
CA ILE A 69 44.55 -17.20 20.27
C ILE A 69 43.86 -18.53 19.95
N ASP A 70 42.58 -18.68 20.30
CA ASP A 70 41.78 -19.82 19.84
C ASP A 70 41.33 -19.62 18.39
N LYS A 71 42.16 -20.13 17.47
CA LYS A 71 41.89 -20.08 16.02
C LYS A 71 40.68 -20.92 15.59
N SER A 72 40.08 -21.73 16.46
CA SER A 72 38.84 -22.45 16.16
C SER A 72 37.59 -21.59 16.36
N ASN A 73 37.70 -20.49 17.11
CA ASN A 73 36.65 -19.52 17.32
C ASN A 73 36.82 -18.34 16.34
N ASN A 74 35.98 -18.28 15.31
CA ASN A 74 36.08 -17.24 14.27
C ASN A 74 35.88 -15.82 14.81
N THR A 75 35.08 -15.65 15.87
CA THR A 75 34.86 -14.33 16.50
C THR A 75 36.14 -13.86 17.19
N GLU A 76 36.72 -14.72 18.03
CA GLU A 76 37.97 -14.44 18.74
C GLU A 76 39.14 -14.23 17.77
N LEU A 77 39.24 -15.04 16.72
CA LEU A 77 40.24 -14.87 15.67
C LEU A 77 40.13 -13.50 14.98
N SER A 78 38.90 -13.05 14.70
CA SER A 78 38.63 -11.74 14.10
C SER A 78 38.98 -10.59 15.04
N GLU A 79 38.62 -10.69 16.31
CA GLU A 79 38.97 -9.70 17.34
C GLU A 79 40.48 -9.63 17.56
N ALA A 80 41.15 -10.79 17.60
CA ALA A 80 42.59 -10.90 17.78
C ALA A 80 43.37 -10.26 16.64
N ILE A 81 42.99 -10.52 15.39
CA ILE A 81 43.67 -9.93 14.22
C ILE A 81 43.49 -8.42 14.16
N ASN A 82 42.29 -7.90 14.45
CA ASN A 82 42.05 -6.46 14.51
C ASN A 82 42.79 -5.79 15.69
N SER A 83 43.16 -6.55 16.72
CA SER A 83 43.88 -6.07 17.91
C SER A 83 45.39 -6.28 17.86
N MET A 84 45.92 -7.02 16.88
CA MET A 84 47.28 -7.54 16.91
C MET A 84 48.34 -6.42 16.94
N PHE A 85 48.17 -5.38 16.14
CA PHE A 85 49.07 -4.22 16.15
C PHE A 85 49.12 -3.54 17.52
N ARG A 86 47.97 -3.42 18.20
CA ARG A 86 47.88 -2.85 19.55
C ARG A 86 48.61 -3.72 20.58
N TRP A 87 48.52 -5.05 20.45
CA TRP A 87 49.26 -5.96 21.33
C TRP A 87 50.77 -5.79 21.15
N TYR A 88 51.28 -5.83 19.91
CA TYR A 88 52.70 -5.57 19.66
C TYR A 88 53.15 -4.17 20.13
N ARG A 89 52.34 -3.13 19.94
CA ARG A 89 52.63 -1.77 20.42
C ARG A 89 52.73 -1.66 21.94
N ASN A 90 51.89 -2.40 22.66
CA ASN A 90 51.80 -2.34 24.12
C ASN A 90 52.76 -3.29 24.83
N ALA A 91 53.47 -4.16 24.11
CA ALA A 91 54.45 -5.06 24.69
C ALA A 91 55.71 -4.28 25.13
N GLU A 92 56.21 -4.58 26.32
CA GLU A 92 57.43 -3.95 26.87
C GLU A 92 58.67 -4.36 26.06
N ARG A 93 58.68 -5.62 25.59
CA ARG A 93 59.78 -6.23 24.82
C ARG A 93 59.22 -7.15 23.75
N CYS A 94 59.66 -6.98 22.50
CA CYS A 94 59.42 -7.93 21.42
C CYS A 94 60.69 -8.74 21.12
N TYR A 95 60.63 -10.07 21.29
CA TYR A 95 61.74 -10.96 20.96
C TYR A 95 61.52 -11.59 19.59
N VAL A 96 62.42 -11.31 18.64
CA VAL A 96 62.37 -11.85 17.28
C VAL A 96 63.28 -13.07 17.16
N CYS A 97 62.70 -14.21 16.86
CA CYS A 97 63.44 -15.47 16.70
C CYS A 97 63.64 -15.81 15.22
N LEU A 98 64.88 -15.67 14.74
CA LEU A 98 65.26 -15.91 13.36
C LEU A 98 65.72 -17.35 13.16
N SER A 99 64.80 -18.22 12.74
CA SER A 99 65.05 -19.66 12.55
C SER A 99 66.07 -20.01 11.44
N ASP A 100 66.39 -19.04 10.58
CA ASP A 100 67.26 -19.18 9.40
C ASP A 100 68.57 -18.37 9.48
N VAL A 101 68.85 -17.78 10.64
CA VAL A 101 70.09 -17.05 10.91
C VAL A 101 70.84 -17.78 12.01
N SER A 102 71.99 -18.37 11.67
CA SER A 102 72.86 -19.02 12.64
C SER A 102 74.02 -18.12 13.03
N PHE A 103 74.34 -18.09 14.33
CA PHE A 103 75.52 -17.43 14.85
C PHE A 103 76.69 -18.44 14.88
N SER A 104 77.55 -18.42 13.86
CA SER A 104 78.82 -19.15 13.89
C SER A 104 79.91 -18.22 14.47
N GLY A 105 80.38 -18.54 15.67
CA GLY A 105 81.48 -17.82 16.30
C GLY A 105 82.83 -18.22 15.71
N GLU A 106 83.69 -17.22 15.53
CA GLU A 106 85.13 -17.27 15.23
C GLU A 106 85.56 -17.69 13.82
N ASP A 107 85.55 -16.71 12.89
CA ASP A 107 86.52 -16.66 11.80
C ASP A 107 87.59 -15.60 12.12
N ALA A 108 88.85 -16.03 12.08
CA ALA A 108 90.07 -15.33 12.48
C ALA A 108 90.46 -14.08 11.64
N ARG A 109 89.49 -13.32 11.13
CA ARG A 109 89.72 -12.06 10.41
C ARG A 109 88.66 -11.00 10.73
N GLY A 110 88.47 -10.63 11.99
CA GLY A 110 87.95 -9.31 12.41
C GLY A 110 86.75 -8.73 11.64
N ALA A 111 85.86 -9.55 11.08
CA ALA A 111 84.72 -9.10 10.29
C ALA A 111 83.52 -8.98 11.23
N GLN A 112 83.14 -7.75 11.54
CA GLN A 112 82.31 -7.39 12.67
C GLN A 112 80.85 -7.92 12.63
N ARG A 113 80.41 -8.66 11.60
CA ARG A 113 79.05 -9.26 11.50
C ARG A 113 78.98 -10.47 10.53
N ALA A 114 79.60 -11.62 10.85
CA ALA A 114 79.55 -12.81 9.97
C ALA A 114 78.13 -13.35 9.68
N TRP A 115 77.17 -13.08 10.58
CA TRP A 115 75.76 -13.45 10.45
C TRP A 115 74.94 -12.50 9.56
N GLU A 116 75.46 -11.31 9.22
CA GLU A 116 74.72 -10.27 8.50
C GLU A 116 74.18 -10.72 7.12
N PRO A 117 74.92 -11.47 6.28
CA PRO A 117 74.39 -11.96 5.00
C PRO A 117 73.18 -12.89 5.18
N ALA A 118 73.15 -13.69 6.24
CA ALA A 118 72.02 -14.55 6.56
C ALA A 118 70.84 -13.73 7.10
N PHE A 119 71.11 -12.74 7.95
CA PHE A 119 70.11 -11.80 8.45
C PHE A 119 69.41 -11.03 7.32
N ARG A 120 70.16 -10.48 6.35
CA ARG A 120 69.61 -9.80 5.17
C ARG A 120 68.71 -10.68 4.30
N ARG A 121 68.91 -11.99 4.32
CA ARG A 121 68.11 -12.97 3.57
C ARG A 121 67.05 -13.68 4.40
N SER A 122 66.91 -13.33 5.68
CA SER A 122 65.96 -14.01 6.56
C SER A 122 64.54 -13.88 6.03
N ARG A 123 63.82 -14.99 6.05
CA ARG A 123 62.40 -15.08 5.70
C ARG A 123 61.53 -14.21 6.61
N TRP A 124 62.01 -13.86 7.80
CA TRP A 124 61.29 -12.99 8.71
C TRP A 124 61.01 -11.61 8.07
N PHE A 125 61.95 -11.03 7.32
CA PHE A 125 61.75 -9.76 6.62
C PHE A 125 60.81 -9.85 5.41
N ARG A 126 60.55 -11.07 4.91
CA ARG A 126 59.68 -11.32 3.74
C ARG A 126 58.28 -11.75 4.12
N ARG A 127 57.93 -11.91 5.40
CA ARG A 127 56.59 -12.34 5.81
C ARG A 127 55.68 -11.12 6.02
N GLY A 128 54.42 -11.18 5.59
CA GLY A 128 53.49 -10.04 5.72
C GLY A 128 53.27 -9.59 7.16
N TRP A 129 52.85 -10.53 8.03
CA TRP A 129 52.52 -10.26 9.44
C TRP A 129 53.67 -9.66 10.27
N THR A 130 54.93 -10.03 9.98
CA THR A 130 56.08 -9.49 10.70
C THR A 130 56.35 -8.01 10.45
N LEU A 131 55.62 -7.37 9.52
CA LEU A 131 55.71 -5.93 9.28
C LEU A 131 55.20 -5.13 10.47
N GLN A 132 54.01 -5.47 10.96
CA GLN A 132 53.47 -4.84 12.17
C GLN A 132 54.25 -5.27 13.42
N GLU A 133 54.79 -6.49 13.45
CA GLU A 133 55.63 -6.97 14.56
C GLU A 133 56.97 -6.23 14.66
N LEU A 134 57.45 -5.65 13.55
CA LEU A 134 58.64 -4.79 13.50
C LEU A 134 58.33 -3.34 13.87
N ILE A 135 57.25 -2.79 13.30
CA ILE A 135 56.90 -1.37 13.40
C ILE A 135 56.25 -1.04 14.74
N ALA A 136 55.29 -1.85 15.20
CA ALA A 136 54.44 -1.51 16.32
C ALA A 136 55.18 -1.45 17.68
N PRO A 137 56.04 -2.41 18.06
CA PRO A 137 56.70 -2.38 19.37
C PRO A 137 57.75 -1.29 19.48
N ALA A 138 57.87 -0.66 20.66
CA ALA A 138 58.95 0.28 20.94
C ALA A 138 60.33 -0.42 20.97
N SER A 139 60.40 -1.65 21.50
CA SER A 139 61.62 -2.45 21.62
C SER A 139 61.51 -3.77 20.87
N VAL A 140 62.45 -4.05 19.97
CA VAL A 140 62.55 -5.30 19.20
C VAL A 140 63.97 -5.82 19.25
N GLU A 141 64.16 -7.05 19.73
CA GLU A 141 65.47 -7.69 19.89
C GLU A 141 65.58 -8.93 19.01
N PHE A 142 66.64 -9.02 18.21
CA PHE A 142 66.83 -10.10 17.23
C PHE A 142 67.73 -11.20 17.80
N PHE A 143 67.25 -12.43 17.72
CA PHE A 143 67.97 -13.63 18.15
C PHE A 143 68.14 -14.61 16.99
N SER A 144 69.32 -15.22 16.94
CA SER A 144 69.64 -16.33 16.02
C SER A 144 68.88 -17.61 16.39
N ARG A 145 68.98 -18.61 15.51
CA ARG A 145 68.44 -19.96 15.75
C ARG A 145 69.01 -20.61 17.01
N GLU A 146 70.24 -20.26 17.40
CA GLU A 146 70.91 -20.75 18.61
C GLU A 146 70.61 -19.87 19.85
N TRP A 147 69.62 -18.98 19.77
CA TRP A 147 69.20 -18.06 20.85
C TRP A 147 70.26 -17.03 21.25
N VAL A 148 71.23 -16.77 20.37
CA VAL A 148 72.24 -15.71 20.57
C VAL A 148 71.69 -14.38 20.06
N ARG A 149 71.77 -13.33 20.90
CA ARG A 149 71.36 -11.96 20.57
C ARG A 149 72.26 -11.36 19.49
N LEU A 150 71.67 -10.98 18.37
CA LEU A 150 72.34 -10.36 17.21
C LEU A 150 72.39 -8.83 17.32
N GLY A 151 71.39 -8.24 17.97
CA GLY A 151 71.22 -6.80 18.14
C GLY A 151 69.75 -6.46 18.39
N ASP A 152 69.46 -5.18 18.54
CA ASP A 152 68.11 -4.63 18.63
C ASP A 152 67.81 -3.67 17.47
N LYS A 153 66.53 -3.29 17.34
CA LYS A 153 66.02 -2.39 16.29
C LYS A 153 66.77 -1.06 16.20
N GLY A 154 67.26 -0.51 17.32
CA GLY A 154 68.05 0.72 17.30
C GLY A 154 69.48 0.47 16.82
N SER A 155 70.15 -0.54 17.38
CA SER A 155 71.55 -0.88 17.00
C SER A 155 71.72 -1.36 15.54
N LEU A 156 70.63 -1.78 14.91
CA LEU A 156 70.59 -2.33 13.54
C LEU A 156 69.68 -1.50 12.60
N GLU A 157 69.33 -0.26 12.96
CA GLU A 157 68.35 0.55 12.21
C GLU A 157 68.72 0.76 10.73
N ASP A 158 69.99 1.06 10.43
CA ASP A 158 70.49 1.20 9.05
C ASP A 158 70.34 -0.11 8.27
N LEU A 159 70.72 -1.23 8.90
CA LEU A 159 70.64 -2.55 8.28
C LEU A 159 69.19 -2.97 8.01
N VAL A 160 68.28 -2.69 8.94
CA VAL A 160 66.84 -2.98 8.81
C VAL A 160 66.21 -2.05 7.76
N HIS A 161 66.58 -0.77 7.74
CA HIS A 161 66.16 0.19 6.71
C HIS A 161 66.57 -0.29 5.31
N GLU A 162 67.83 -0.69 5.12
CA GLU A 162 68.32 -1.20 3.83
C GLU A 162 67.57 -2.46 3.35
N ILE A 163 67.20 -3.36 4.27
CA ILE A 163 66.47 -4.59 3.94
C ILE A 163 65.00 -4.29 3.58
N THR A 164 64.34 -3.45 4.36
CA THR A 164 62.87 -3.28 4.34
C THR A 164 62.39 -2.03 3.60
N ALA A 165 63.28 -1.08 3.32
CA ALA A 165 62.99 0.27 2.84
C ALA A 165 62.08 1.11 3.78
N ILE A 166 61.89 0.68 5.03
CA ILE A 166 61.13 1.42 6.04
C ILE A 166 62.02 2.55 6.57
N PRO A 167 61.60 3.83 6.54
CA PRO A 167 62.41 4.95 7.02
C PRO A 167 62.90 4.76 8.46
N VAL A 168 64.15 5.15 8.75
CA VAL A 168 64.72 5.07 10.11
C VAL A 168 63.84 5.80 11.13
N ALA A 169 63.21 6.92 10.74
CA ALA A 169 62.28 7.67 11.59
C ALA A 169 61.06 6.84 12.08
N VAL A 170 60.60 5.88 11.27
CA VAL A 170 59.53 4.92 11.64
C VAL A 170 60.08 3.84 12.57
N LEU A 171 61.28 3.32 12.28
CA LEU A 171 61.91 2.27 13.10
C LEU A 171 62.26 2.77 14.51
N SER A 172 62.72 4.01 14.63
CA SER A 172 63.05 4.67 15.89
C SER A 172 61.82 5.19 16.65
N GLY A 173 60.64 5.20 16.03
CA GLY A 173 59.40 5.73 16.62
C GLY A 173 59.37 7.25 16.78
N THR A 174 60.29 7.98 16.13
CA THR A 174 60.38 9.46 16.22
C THR A 174 59.30 10.19 15.44
N MET A 175 58.68 9.55 14.43
CA MET A 175 57.57 10.10 13.66
C MET A 175 56.35 9.17 13.68
N PRO A 176 55.13 9.70 13.87
CA PRO A 176 53.89 8.94 13.72
C PRO A 176 53.71 8.35 12.32
N LEU A 177 53.05 7.19 12.22
CA LEU A 177 52.75 6.56 10.92
C LEU A 177 51.83 7.40 10.03
N THR A 178 51.04 8.30 10.62
CA THR A 178 50.12 9.21 9.91
C THR A 178 50.85 10.24 9.06
N ASP A 179 52.13 10.53 9.35
CA ASP A 179 52.92 11.51 8.62
C ASP A 179 53.47 10.96 7.31
N PHE A 180 53.30 9.65 7.07
CA PHE A 180 53.67 8.97 5.84
C PHE A 180 52.45 8.74 4.96
N SER A 181 52.61 8.99 3.66
CA SER A 181 51.54 8.79 2.68
C SER A 181 51.05 7.34 2.64
N VAL A 182 49.83 7.16 2.13
CA VAL A 182 49.26 5.82 1.98
C VAL A 182 50.12 4.94 1.08
N ASP A 183 50.67 5.51 0.00
CA ASP A 183 51.53 4.81 -0.95
C ASP A 183 52.88 4.41 -0.32
N GLU A 184 53.48 5.27 0.51
CA GLU A 184 54.70 4.94 1.26
C GLU A 184 54.47 3.76 2.21
N ARG A 185 53.36 3.79 2.95
CA ARG A 185 52.99 2.71 3.89
C ARG A 185 52.70 1.40 3.18
N PHE A 186 52.05 1.43 2.02
CA PHE A 186 51.92 0.24 1.16
C PHE A 186 53.27 -0.25 0.63
N GLY A 187 54.20 0.67 0.31
CA GLY A 187 55.55 0.35 -0.14
C GLY A 187 56.34 -0.53 0.83
N TRP A 188 56.12 -0.39 2.15
CA TRP A 188 56.77 -1.20 3.18
C TRP A 188 56.38 -2.68 3.14
N ALA A 189 55.24 -3.00 2.52
CA ALA A 189 54.74 -4.36 2.34
C ALA A 189 55.12 -4.97 0.98
N ALA A 190 55.66 -4.20 0.04
CA ALA A 190 55.82 -4.61 -1.36
C ALA A 190 56.70 -5.86 -1.58
N LYS A 191 57.67 -6.13 -0.70
CA LYS A 191 58.57 -7.30 -0.78
C LYS A 191 58.14 -8.46 0.13
N ARG A 192 56.92 -8.41 0.67
CA ARG A 192 56.42 -9.39 1.65
C ARG A 192 55.40 -10.34 1.03
N GLU A 193 55.29 -11.52 1.63
CA GLU A 193 54.48 -12.65 1.20
C GLU A 193 53.66 -13.21 2.38
N THR A 194 52.46 -13.72 2.10
CA THR A 194 51.54 -14.32 3.08
C THR A 194 51.08 -15.71 2.61
N LYS A 195 50.68 -16.58 3.55
CA LYS A 195 50.22 -17.96 3.25
C LYS A 195 48.87 -17.95 2.51
N LYS A 196 47.96 -17.04 2.89
CA LYS A 196 46.71 -16.75 2.18
C LYS A 196 46.79 -15.38 1.52
N LYS A 197 46.10 -15.18 0.40
CA LYS A 197 46.14 -13.90 -0.34
C LYS A 197 45.53 -12.76 0.48
N GLU A 198 44.43 -13.02 1.16
CA GLU A 198 43.67 -12.06 1.97
C GLU A 198 44.47 -11.54 3.17
N ASP A 199 45.35 -12.38 3.74
CA ASP A 199 46.22 -12.00 4.86
C ASP A 199 47.14 -10.83 4.50
N MET A 200 47.42 -10.59 3.22
CA MET A 200 48.18 -9.42 2.78
C MET A 200 47.45 -8.11 3.09
N ALA A 201 46.11 -8.11 3.05
CA ALA A 201 45.33 -6.96 3.48
C ALA A 201 45.25 -6.90 5.01
N TYR A 202 45.01 -8.04 5.67
CA TYR A 202 44.82 -8.09 7.12
C TYR A 202 46.09 -7.77 7.91
N CYS A 203 47.28 -8.07 7.38
CA CYS A 203 48.53 -7.72 8.05
C CYS A 203 48.84 -6.21 8.06
N LEU A 204 48.07 -5.40 7.31
CA LEU A 204 48.25 -3.94 7.19
C LEU A 204 47.26 -3.13 8.03
N LEU A 205 46.26 -3.77 8.65
CA LEU A 205 45.17 -3.09 9.36
C LEU A 205 45.68 -2.07 10.39
N GLY A 206 46.61 -2.47 11.25
CA GLY A 206 47.17 -1.59 12.26
C GLY A 206 48.15 -0.53 11.74
N ILE A 207 48.75 -0.72 10.56
CA ILE A 207 49.62 0.28 9.92
C ILE A 207 48.78 1.45 9.37
N PHE A 208 47.55 1.14 8.97
CA PHE A 208 46.57 2.10 8.48
C PHE A 208 45.55 2.54 9.53
N ASP A 209 45.61 1.98 10.73
CA ASP A 209 44.66 2.23 11.83
C ASP A 209 43.20 2.01 11.42
N VAL A 210 42.93 0.85 10.79
CA VAL A 210 41.60 0.45 10.31
C VAL A 210 41.20 -0.91 10.88
N SER A 211 39.89 -1.16 10.96
CA SER A 211 39.32 -2.43 11.41
C SER A 211 38.31 -2.94 10.37
N MET A 212 38.36 -4.24 10.06
CA MET A 212 37.42 -4.84 9.10
C MET A 212 37.15 -6.33 9.40
N PRO A 213 35.95 -6.86 9.07
CA PRO A 213 35.65 -8.28 9.19
C PRO A 213 36.56 -9.16 8.34
N LEU A 214 37.04 -10.28 8.90
CA LEU A 214 37.83 -11.27 8.17
C LEU A 214 36.92 -12.21 7.36
N ILE A 215 37.09 -12.23 6.04
CA ILE A 215 36.33 -13.09 5.13
C ILE A 215 37.33 -13.94 4.33
N TYR A 216 37.72 -15.06 4.90
CA TYR A 216 38.62 -16.00 4.22
C TYR A 216 37.93 -16.65 3.00
N GLY A 217 38.56 -16.58 1.83
CA GLY A 217 37.99 -17.00 0.54
C GLY A 217 37.59 -15.84 -0.37
N GLU A 218 37.78 -14.58 0.05
CA GLU A 218 37.48 -13.39 -0.77
C GLU A 218 38.64 -12.96 -1.72
N GLU A 219 39.83 -13.55 -1.57
CA GLU A 219 41.06 -13.23 -2.31
C GLU A 219 41.34 -11.71 -2.41
N ASP A 220 41.56 -11.18 -3.62
CA ASP A 220 41.96 -9.79 -3.85
C ASP A 220 40.89 -8.76 -3.41
N LYS A 221 39.64 -9.20 -3.18
CA LYS A 221 38.57 -8.33 -2.66
C LYS A 221 38.86 -7.83 -1.25
N ALA A 222 39.64 -8.56 -0.46
CA ALA A 222 40.09 -8.11 0.86
C ALA A 222 40.89 -6.80 0.74
N PHE A 223 41.73 -6.69 -0.29
CA PHE A 223 42.56 -5.51 -0.55
C PHE A 223 41.74 -4.32 -1.05
N VAL A 224 40.68 -4.57 -1.83
CA VAL A 224 39.72 -3.54 -2.25
C VAL A 224 38.98 -2.98 -1.03
N ARG A 225 38.55 -3.84 -0.11
CA ARG A 225 37.90 -3.42 1.14
C ARG A 225 38.86 -2.65 2.03
N LEU A 226 40.10 -3.11 2.17
CA LEU A 226 41.14 -2.38 2.89
C LEU A 226 41.31 -0.97 2.31
N ASN A 227 41.43 -0.83 0.99
CA ASN A 227 41.52 0.49 0.35
C ASN A 227 40.30 1.37 0.61
N ARG A 228 39.09 0.80 0.65
CA ARG A 228 37.88 1.53 1.04
C ARG A 228 37.95 2.00 2.50
N GLU A 229 38.34 1.13 3.44
CA GLU A 229 38.50 1.51 4.85
C GLU A 229 39.60 2.57 5.04
N ILE A 230 40.71 2.46 4.29
CA ILE A 230 41.76 3.48 4.26
C ILE A 230 41.22 4.79 3.72
N GLN A 231 40.44 4.78 2.64
CA GLN A 231 39.81 6.00 2.12
C GLN A 231 38.83 6.61 3.13
N ILE A 232 38.10 5.79 3.90
CA ILE A 232 37.24 6.25 4.99
C ILE A 232 38.08 6.89 6.11
N SER A 233 39.24 6.31 6.43
CA SER A 233 40.18 6.77 7.47
C SER A 233 41.04 7.99 7.02
N ALA A 234 41.39 8.10 5.73
CA ALA A 234 42.25 9.12 5.13
C ALA A 234 41.58 10.48 4.96
N VAL A 235 40.28 10.59 5.24
CA VAL A 235 39.52 11.86 5.27
C VAL A 235 39.86 12.69 6.54
N GLY A 236 41.02 12.44 7.16
CA GLY A 236 41.44 13.00 8.44
C GLY A 236 40.56 12.49 9.58
N PRO A 237 40.86 12.84 10.84
CA PRO A 237 39.97 12.52 11.94
C PRO A 237 38.67 13.32 11.76
N MET A 238 37.71 12.78 11.01
CA MET A 238 36.32 12.95 11.38
C MET A 238 36.21 12.25 12.72
N GLY A 239 36.49 13.01 13.78
CA GLY A 239 36.66 12.48 15.12
C GLY A 239 35.59 11.43 15.37
N ASN A 240 36.03 10.26 15.82
CA ASN A 240 35.18 9.47 16.67
C ASN A 240 34.69 10.47 17.71
N THR A 241 33.45 10.94 17.57
CA THR A 241 32.93 12.01 18.43
C THR A 241 32.77 11.50 19.86
N ASN A 242 33.13 10.23 20.10
CA ASN A 242 32.94 9.43 21.28
C ASN A 242 31.62 9.84 21.89
N ASN A 243 30.51 9.50 21.22
CA ASN A 243 29.15 9.88 21.61
C ASN A 243 29.03 10.00 23.15
N VAL A 244 29.16 11.25 23.64
CA VAL A 244 29.33 11.54 25.07
C VAL A 244 27.95 11.64 25.72
N HIS A 245 26.98 12.12 24.93
CA HIS A 245 25.61 12.32 25.38
C HIS A 245 24.67 11.42 24.59
N TRP A 246 24.31 10.30 25.21
CA TRP A 246 23.25 9.42 24.72
C TRP A 246 21.95 9.73 25.44
N GLY A 247 21.00 10.34 24.73
CA GLY A 247 19.69 10.74 25.23
C GLY A 247 18.53 9.96 24.65
N VAL A 248 18.78 8.72 24.21
CA VAL A 248 17.74 7.80 23.73
C VAL A 248 17.49 6.76 24.81
N ASP A 249 16.35 6.88 25.48
CA ASP A 249 15.98 6.02 26.62
C ASP A 249 15.32 4.69 26.19
N ARG A 250 15.16 4.46 24.88
CA ARG A 250 14.52 3.25 24.32
C ARG A 250 15.55 2.33 23.63
N PRO A 251 15.56 1.02 23.92
CA PRO A 251 16.42 0.09 23.20
C PRO A 251 15.92 -0.14 21.77
N VAL A 252 16.81 -0.62 20.90
CA VAL A 252 16.47 -0.98 19.53
C VAL A 252 15.48 -2.15 19.53
N ASN A 253 14.40 -2.02 18.77
CA ASN A 253 13.37 -3.05 18.71
C ASN A 253 13.84 -4.24 17.87
N ASN A 254 14.00 -5.39 18.51
CA ASN A 254 14.39 -6.63 17.85
C ASN A 254 13.36 -7.10 16.82
N MET A 255 12.12 -6.60 16.83
CA MET A 255 11.08 -6.92 15.85
C MET A 255 11.14 -6.08 14.57
N PHE A 256 11.99 -5.04 14.51
CA PHE A 256 12.17 -4.24 13.31
C PHE A 256 12.52 -5.15 12.11
N THR A 257 11.85 -4.90 10.96
CA THR A 257 11.93 -5.75 9.76
C THR A 257 11.69 -4.89 8.52
N GLY A 258 12.53 -5.04 7.50
CA GLY A 258 12.41 -4.33 6.23
C GLY A 258 12.83 -2.86 6.30
N ARG A 259 12.46 -2.09 5.26
CA ARG A 259 12.75 -0.65 5.11
C ARG A 259 14.23 -0.28 5.05
N GLU A 260 15.06 -1.22 4.59
CA GLU A 260 16.50 -1.01 4.46
C GLU A 260 16.82 0.04 3.39
N ASP A 261 16.02 0.09 2.33
CA ASP A 261 16.07 1.11 1.30
C ASP A 261 15.90 2.53 1.87
N ILE A 262 14.88 2.72 2.73
CA ILE A 262 14.62 4.00 3.41
C ILE A 262 15.74 4.31 4.41
N LEU A 263 16.23 3.30 5.14
CA LEU A 263 17.31 3.48 6.11
C LEU A 263 18.62 3.86 5.43
N GLU A 264 19.02 3.17 4.37
CA GLU A 264 20.25 3.45 3.62
C GLU A 264 20.23 4.86 3.02
N ASP A 265 19.11 5.26 2.41
CA ASP A 265 18.93 6.60 1.84
C ASP A 265 19.00 7.70 2.92
N LEU A 266 18.26 7.53 4.02
CA LEU A 266 18.33 8.45 5.16
C LEU A 266 19.70 8.50 5.81
N GLU A 267 20.36 7.35 5.95
CA GLU A 267 21.70 7.23 6.51
C GLU A 267 22.71 7.99 5.66
N GLN A 268 22.64 7.82 4.33
CA GLN A 268 23.47 8.56 3.39
C GLN A 268 23.24 10.07 3.51
N LYS A 269 21.98 10.51 3.46
CA LYS A 269 21.61 11.93 3.58
C LYS A 269 22.06 12.54 4.91
N LEU A 270 21.91 11.82 6.02
CA LEU A 270 22.36 12.27 7.34
C LEU A 270 23.89 12.31 7.43
N ARG A 271 24.60 11.38 6.79
CA ARG A 271 26.08 11.41 6.68
C ARG A 271 26.54 12.59 5.84
N GLU A 272 25.88 12.88 4.72
CA GLU A 272 26.17 14.04 3.87
C GLU A 272 25.89 15.35 4.61
N ALA A 273 24.75 15.45 5.28
CA ALA A 273 24.39 16.59 6.12
C ALA A 273 25.38 16.81 7.27
N ALA A 274 25.88 15.72 7.88
CA ALA A 274 26.93 15.80 8.90
C ALA A 274 28.31 16.17 8.33
N ARG A 275 28.56 15.94 7.03
CA ARG A 275 29.82 16.26 6.32
C ARG A 275 29.85 17.69 5.79
N ALA A 276 28.73 18.20 5.30
CA ALA A 276 28.56 19.56 4.80
C ALA A 276 28.57 20.57 5.97
N GLY A 277 29.74 20.77 6.58
CA GLY A 277 29.95 21.84 7.54
C GLY A 277 29.67 23.20 6.87
N MET A 278 28.80 23.99 7.49
CA MET A 278 28.36 25.32 7.04
C MET A 278 27.52 25.34 5.75
N ASN A 279 26.32 24.76 5.80
CA ASN A 279 25.21 25.19 4.93
C ASN A 279 24.38 26.28 5.63
N ASP A 280 23.83 27.22 4.85
CA ASP A 280 22.99 28.35 5.32
C ASP A 280 21.68 27.90 6.01
N LYS A 281 21.32 26.60 5.92
CA LYS A 281 20.11 26.03 6.51
C LYS A 281 20.41 24.72 7.25
N GLN A 282 19.91 24.64 8.48
CA GLN A 282 19.95 23.41 9.29
C GLN A 282 19.27 22.25 8.54
N PRO A 283 19.91 21.07 8.43
CA PRO A 283 19.30 19.89 7.81
C PRO A 283 18.19 19.34 8.72
N ARG A 284 16.97 19.31 8.18
CA ARG A 284 15.77 18.81 8.85
C ARG A 284 15.10 17.77 7.98
N ILE A 285 14.91 16.58 8.54
CA ILE A 285 14.23 15.45 7.90
C ILE A 285 12.90 15.25 8.60
N VAL A 286 11.82 15.15 7.83
CA VAL A 286 10.47 14.90 8.37
C VAL A 286 9.99 13.53 7.91
N ILE A 287 9.57 12.69 8.86
CA ILE A 287 9.02 11.36 8.60
C ILE A 287 7.55 11.36 9.04
N SER A 288 6.64 11.27 8.07
CA SER A 288 5.19 11.27 8.30
C SER A 288 4.56 9.90 8.05
N GLY A 289 3.33 9.68 8.52
CA GLY A 289 2.55 8.47 8.21
C GLY A 289 1.61 8.02 9.33
N MET A 290 0.79 7.01 9.05
CA MET A 290 -0.19 6.47 10.00
C MET A 290 0.46 5.95 11.31
N GLY A 291 -0.28 6.02 12.42
CA GLY A 291 0.15 5.47 13.71
C GLY A 291 0.41 3.97 13.63
N GLY A 292 1.57 3.51 14.12
CA GLY A 292 1.93 2.07 14.10
C GLY A 292 2.69 1.59 12.85
N LEU A 293 3.06 2.50 11.93
CA LEU A 293 3.92 2.19 10.77
C LEU A 293 5.43 2.13 11.07
N GLY A 294 5.86 2.50 12.28
CA GLY A 294 7.28 2.43 12.68
C GLY A 294 8.13 3.67 12.43
N LYS A 295 7.53 4.88 12.39
CA LYS A 295 8.27 6.16 12.27
C LYS A 295 9.36 6.32 13.33
N SER A 296 8.97 6.20 14.60
CA SER A 296 9.90 6.28 15.73
C SER A 296 10.91 5.13 15.71
N GLU A 297 10.53 3.95 15.21
CA GLU A 297 11.42 2.80 15.09
C GLU A 297 12.53 3.04 14.04
N ILE A 298 12.21 3.67 12.90
CA ILE A 298 13.22 4.10 11.92
C ILE A 298 14.21 5.09 12.56
N CYS A 299 13.69 6.06 13.33
CA CYS A 299 14.55 7.03 14.03
C CYS A 299 15.46 6.35 15.05
N LEU A 300 14.97 5.34 15.78
CA LEU A 300 15.78 4.55 16.71
C LEU A 300 16.89 3.76 15.98
N GLN A 301 16.57 3.14 14.83
CA GLN A 301 17.57 2.43 14.02
C GLN A 301 18.64 3.41 13.50
N LEU A 302 18.24 4.57 12.98
CA LEU A 302 19.17 5.59 12.49
C LEU A 302 20.04 6.15 13.61
N ALA A 303 19.45 6.49 14.75
CA ALA A 303 20.19 6.97 15.92
C ALA A 303 21.26 5.98 16.38
N GLN A 304 20.96 4.67 16.36
CA GLN A 304 21.92 3.63 16.72
C GLN A 304 23.02 3.48 15.66
N ARG A 305 22.68 3.40 14.37
CA ARG A 305 23.64 3.22 13.27
C ARG A 305 24.58 4.42 13.11
N LEU A 306 24.07 5.62 13.33
CA LEU A 306 24.81 6.88 13.19
C LEU A 306 25.44 7.36 14.49
N ARG A 307 25.31 6.61 15.60
CA ARG A 307 25.83 6.98 16.92
C ARG A 307 27.28 7.49 16.92
N PRO A 308 28.25 6.86 16.20
CA PRO A 308 29.64 7.32 16.22
C PRO A 308 29.87 8.70 15.58
N LEU A 309 28.94 9.15 14.72
CA LEU A 309 29.07 10.40 13.96
C LEU A 309 28.66 11.64 14.76
N PHE A 310 27.88 11.46 15.83
CA PHE A 310 27.31 12.55 16.62
C PHE A 310 27.84 12.52 18.05
N TRP A 311 28.35 13.67 18.50
CA TRP A 311 28.79 13.89 19.89
C TRP A 311 27.64 13.71 20.88
N GLY A 312 26.42 14.12 20.49
CA GLY A 312 25.21 13.93 21.27
C GLY A 312 24.04 13.50 20.40
N VAL A 313 23.26 12.54 20.87
CA VAL A 313 21.96 12.19 20.28
C VAL A 313 20.89 12.44 21.33
N PHE A 314 19.95 13.33 21.03
CA PHE A 314 18.90 13.74 21.96
C PHE A 314 17.53 13.38 21.40
N TRP A 315 16.62 12.97 22.29
CA TRP A 315 15.26 12.61 21.96
C TRP A 315 14.29 13.45 22.79
N ILE A 316 13.39 14.16 22.14
CA ILE A 316 12.33 14.94 22.79
C ILE A 316 10.98 14.46 22.27
N ASP A 317 10.07 14.18 23.19
CA ASP A 317 8.67 13.93 22.89
C ASP A 317 7.93 15.27 22.79
N VAL A 318 7.40 15.58 21.61
CA VAL A 318 6.71 16.85 21.33
C VAL A 318 5.19 16.66 21.18
N SER A 319 4.64 15.58 21.75
CA SER A 319 3.19 15.34 21.75
C SER A 319 2.38 16.41 22.50
N THR A 320 3.00 17.10 23.46
CA THR A 320 2.41 18.26 24.14
C THR A 320 3.46 19.34 24.38
N PRO A 321 3.08 20.62 24.49
CA PRO A 321 4.02 21.69 24.81
C PRO A 321 4.80 21.45 26.11
N SER A 322 4.15 20.91 27.15
CA SER A 322 4.78 20.63 28.44
C SER A 322 5.87 19.55 28.35
N LEU A 323 5.68 18.51 27.55
CA LEU A 323 6.69 17.46 27.33
C LEU A 323 7.88 18.00 26.52
N ALA A 324 7.61 18.82 25.50
CA ALA A 324 8.65 19.47 24.72
C ALA A 324 9.52 20.38 25.61
N GLN A 325 8.88 21.21 26.44
CA GLN A 325 9.56 22.13 27.37
C GLN A 325 10.45 21.37 28.37
N ASN A 326 9.91 20.31 29.00
CA ASN A 326 10.68 19.47 29.92
C ASN A 326 11.83 18.74 29.22
N GLY A 327 11.66 18.34 27.96
CA GLY A 327 12.71 17.72 27.16
C GLY A 327 13.91 18.65 26.94
N PHE A 328 13.68 19.91 26.59
CA PHE A 328 14.76 20.90 26.43
C PHE A 328 15.46 21.22 27.75
N LEU A 329 14.72 21.31 28.86
CA LEU A 329 15.32 21.47 30.19
C LEU A 329 16.19 20.25 30.56
N GLY A 330 15.72 19.03 30.30
CA GLY A 330 16.49 17.81 30.54
C GLY A 330 17.77 17.72 29.70
N ILE A 331 17.76 18.25 28.46
CA ILE A 331 18.99 18.40 27.66
C ILE A 331 19.92 19.41 28.31
N ALA A 332 19.42 20.58 28.74
CA ALA A 332 20.24 21.60 29.39
C ALA A 332 20.93 21.06 30.64
N ASP A 333 20.19 20.33 31.49
CA ASP A 333 20.73 19.67 32.69
C ASP A 333 21.84 18.65 32.33
N ARG A 334 21.59 17.81 31.31
CA ARG A 334 22.58 16.82 30.83
C ARG A 334 23.84 17.48 30.27
N LEU A 335 23.70 18.65 29.66
CA LEU A 335 24.80 19.45 29.12
C LEU A 335 25.43 20.40 30.15
N LYS A 336 24.90 20.43 31.39
CA LYS A 336 25.31 21.36 32.45
C LYS A 336 25.22 22.83 32.04
N ILE A 337 24.22 23.15 31.20
CA ILE A 337 23.91 24.52 30.77
C ILE A 337 22.97 25.12 31.80
N SER A 338 23.29 26.30 32.32
CA SER A 338 22.41 27.03 33.23
C SER A 338 21.18 27.53 32.47
N ALA A 339 20.06 26.82 32.57
CA ALA A 339 18.78 27.18 31.94
C ALA A 339 17.69 27.28 33.00
N THR A 340 16.94 28.39 33.02
CA THR A 340 15.75 28.55 33.88
C THR A 340 14.45 28.40 33.09
N THR A 341 14.51 28.59 31.76
CA THR A 341 13.40 28.40 30.83
C THR A 341 13.77 27.36 29.76
N TRP A 342 12.77 26.77 29.10
CA TRP A 342 13.02 25.82 28.02
C TRP A 342 13.65 26.50 26.80
N GLU A 343 13.36 27.78 26.56
CA GLU A 343 14.00 28.59 25.52
C GLU A 343 15.51 28.74 25.77
N ASP A 344 15.91 28.87 27.04
CA ASP A 344 17.33 28.88 27.43
C ASP A 344 17.98 27.54 27.15
N GLY A 345 17.29 26.42 27.43
CA GLY A 345 17.77 25.08 27.10
C GLY A 345 17.93 24.87 25.59
N ARG A 346 16.93 25.27 24.80
CA ARG A 346 16.98 25.22 23.32
C ARG A 346 18.12 26.08 22.77
N ARG A 347 18.29 27.30 23.28
CA ARG A 347 19.39 28.21 22.88
C ARG A 347 20.74 27.68 23.32
N GLY A 348 20.81 27.06 24.49
CA GLY A 348 21.98 26.36 24.99
C GLY A 348 22.44 25.28 24.02
N LEU A 349 21.52 24.41 23.59
CA LEU A 349 21.80 23.38 22.58
C LEU A 349 22.20 23.99 21.22
N ALA A 350 21.55 25.08 20.80
CA ALA A 350 21.88 25.78 19.57
C ALA A 350 23.34 26.28 19.53
N ASN A 351 23.88 26.70 20.69
CA ASN A 351 25.25 27.20 20.86
C ASN A 351 26.31 26.09 21.00
N VAL A 352 25.93 24.81 20.99
CA VAL A 352 26.86 23.68 21.04
C VAL A 352 27.61 23.58 19.71
N HIS A 353 28.94 23.74 19.74
CA HIS A 353 29.83 23.65 18.57
C HIS A 353 30.37 22.23 18.35
N GLN A 354 29.54 21.23 18.65
CA GLN A 354 29.79 19.82 18.43
C GLN A 354 28.60 19.25 17.65
N ARG A 355 28.86 18.22 16.83
CA ARG A 355 27.80 17.63 16.01
C ARG A 355 26.78 16.91 16.87
N TRP A 356 25.52 17.27 16.76
CA TRP A 356 24.45 16.59 17.50
C TRP A 356 23.26 16.26 16.61
N LEU A 357 22.53 15.21 16.99
CA LEU A 357 21.28 14.80 16.38
C LEU A 357 20.16 15.03 17.39
N LEU A 358 19.09 15.70 16.96
CA LEU A 358 17.87 15.89 17.75
C LEU A 358 16.70 15.21 17.06
N VAL A 359 16.07 14.26 17.76
CA VAL A 359 14.81 13.64 17.32
C VAL A 359 13.66 14.31 18.07
N LEU A 360 12.77 14.97 17.34
CA LEU A 360 11.49 15.48 17.82
C LEU A 360 10.40 14.48 17.44
N ASP A 361 9.93 13.70 18.41
CA ASP A 361 9.00 12.58 18.18
C ASP A 361 7.55 12.97 18.51
N ASN A 362 6.59 12.52 17.69
CA ASN A 362 5.13 12.72 17.87
C ASN A 362 4.65 14.17 17.70
N ALA A 363 5.11 14.86 16.66
CA ALA A 363 4.65 16.19 16.29
C ALA A 363 3.26 16.15 15.61
N ASP A 364 2.26 15.60 16.31
CA ASP A 364 0.97 15.19 15.74
C ASP A 364 -0.12 16.28 15.78
N ASP A 365 0.07 17.37 16.53
CA ASP A 365 -0.95 18.43 16.72
C ASP A 365 -0.92 19.44 15.57
N PRO A 366 -1.96 19.55 14.74
CA PRO A 366 -2.00 20.47 13.60
C PRO A 366 -2.08 21.95 14.02
N ASP A 367 -2.51 22.23 15.26
CA ASP A 367 -2.68 23.60 15.75
C ASP A 367 -1.37 24.16 16.37
N LEU A 368 -0.32 23.34 16.53
CA LEU A 368 0.97 23.75 17.08
C LEU A 368 2.00 24.07 15.99
N ASP A 369 2.67 25.22 16.13
CA ASP A 369 3.81 25.56 15.28
C ASP A 369 5.12 24.96 15.84
N TYR A 370 5.52 23.83 15.26
CA TYR A 370 6.76 23.13 15.61
C TYR A 370 8.03 23.88 15.20
N GLN A 371 7.94 24.96 14.40
CA GLN A 371 9.10 25.78 14.06
C GLN A 371 9.80 26.35 15.30
N THR A 372 9.03 26.61 16.36
CA THR A 372 9.51 27.14 17.64
C THR A 372 10.48 26.21 18.37
N TYR A 373 10.40 24.89 18.12
CA TYR A 373 11.25 23.90 18.78
C TYR A 373 12.58 23.65 18.08
N PHE A 374 12.79 24.11 16.85
CA PHE A 374 14.06 23.89 16.16
C PHE A 374 15.18 24.78 16.74
N PRO A 375 16.29 24.22 17.26
CA PRO A 375 17.42 25.02 17.72
C PRO A 375 18.23 25.49 16.50
N PRO A 376 18.36 26.80 16.24
CA PRO A 376 19.09 27.30 15.08
C PRO A 376 20.58 26.98 15.24
N SER A 377 21.09 26.05 14.44
CA SER A 377 22.48 25.61 14.52
C SER A 377 23.01 25.11 13.19
N SER A 378 24.29 25.37 12.92
CA SER A 378 25.03 24.80 11.78
C SER A 378 25.67 23.44 12.10
N TYR A 379 25.59 22.98 13.36
CA TYR A 379 26.17 21.71 13.81
C TYR A 379 25.11 20.64 14.14
N GLY A 380 23.84 21.06 14.25
CA GLY A 380 22.74 20.19 14.64
C GLY A 380 21.96 19.65 13.44
N VAL A 381 21.63 18.37 13.47
CA VAL A 381 20.69 17.74 12.55
C VAL A 381 19.39 17.44 13.28
N VAL A 382 18.24 17.69 12.67
CA VAL A 382 16.92 17.43 13.29
C VAL A 382 16.14 16.41 12.48
N ILE A 383 15.56 15.42 13.17
CA ILE A 383 14.55 14.52 12.62
C ILE A 383 13.23 14.78 13.34
N LEU A 384 12.16 15.01 12.59
CA LEU A 384 10.80 15.18 13.10
C LEU A 384 9.96 13.96 12.70
N THR A 385 9.27 13.32 13.64
CA THR A 385 8.26 12.30 13.32
C THR A 385 6.86 12.82 13.59
N SER A 386 5.93 12.56 12.67
CA SER A 386 4.56 13.03 12.80
C SER A 386 3.55 12.11 12.12
N ARG A 387 2.28 12.15 12.54
CA ARG A 387 1.14 11.65 11.76
C ARG A 387 0.61 12.70 10.79
N ASN A 388 0.97 13.95 11.01
CA ASN A 388 0.61 15.07 10.19
C ASN A 388 1.53 15.18 8.97
N ALA A 389 0.92 15.01 7.80
CA ALA A 389 1.58 15.17 6.52
C ALA A 389 2.01 16.63 6.29
N ASP A 390 1.28 17.61 6.85
CA ASP A 390 1.57 19.03 6.68
C ASP A 390 2.88 19.45 7.36
N CYS A 391 3.41 18.61 8.27
CA CYS A 391 4.76 18.78 8.80
C CYS A 391 5.85 18.70 7.71
N GLU A 392 5.54 18.25 6.49
CA GLU A 392 6.42 18.38 5.30
C GLU A 392 6.98 19.79 5.17
N GLN A 393 6.20 20.83 5.51
CA GLN A 393 6.64 22.23 5.45
C GLN A 393 7.91 22.53 6.27
N TYR A 394 8.21 21.70 7.28
CA TYR A 394 9.38 21.86 8.14
C TYR A 394 10.63 21.17 7.59
N ALA A 395 10.50 20.32 6.57
CA ALA A 395 11.62 19.64 5.93
C ALA A 395 12.51 20.64 5.18
N THR A 396 13.82 20.50 5.34
CA THR A 396 14.83 21.26 4.56
C THR A 396 15.80 20.35 3.84
N ALA A 397 15.95 19.12 4.31
CA ALA A 397 16.78 18.11 3.67
C ALA A 397 15.92 17.07 2.95
N ASP A 398 14.89 16.53 3.64
CA ASP A 398 14.07 15.47 3.07
C ASP A 398 12.72 15.31 3.78
N PHE A 399 11.72 14.80 3.04
CA PHE A 399 10.41 14.43 3.57
C PHE A 399 10.04 13.02 3.11
N ILE A 400 9.65 12.18 4.07
CA ILE A 400 9.29 10.79 3.82
C ILE A 400 7.90 10.50 4.38
N ALA A 401 6.96 10.23 3.47
CA ALA A 401 5.65 9.70 3.81
C ALA A 401 5.71 8.17 3.89
N LEU A 402 5.75 7.63 5.11
CA LEU A 402 5.81 6.19 5.33
C LEU A 402 4.49 5.51 4.96
N THR A 403 4.63 4.43 4.20
CA THR A 403 3.52 3.57 3.79
C THR A 403 3.62 2.20 4.47
N GLN A 404 2.78 1.26 4.00
CA GLN A 404 2.74 -0.13 4.45
C GLN A 404 4.07 -0.84 4.15
N LEU A 405 4.35 -1.95 4.84
CA LEU A 405 5.53 -2.75 4.51
C LEU A 405 5.41 -3.40 3.13
N ALA A 406 6.55 -3.57 2.46
CA ALA A 406 6.63 -4.40 1.27
C ALA A 406 6.16 -5.83 1.61
N ARG A 407 5.53 -6.51 0.63
CA ARG A 407 4.89 -7.81 0.85
C ARG A 407 5.84 -8.85 1.49
N GLY A 408 7.10 -8.90 1.04
CA GLY A 408 8.11 -9.81 1.59
C GLY A 408 8.48 -9.48 3.04
N ASP A 409 8.70 -8.20 3.34
CA ASP A 409 9.00 -7.74 4.70
C ASP A 409 7.84 -7.97 5.66
N ALA A 410 6.60 -7.79 5.19
CA ALA A 410 5.40 -8.05 5.95
C ALA A 410 5.28 -9.54 6.32
N GLN A 411 5.53 -10.45 5.38
CA GLN A 411 5.56 -11.89 5.65
C GLN A 411 6.68 -12.24 6.64
N HIS A 412 7.88 -11.69 6.45
CA HIS A 412 9.00 -11.92 7.36
C HIS A 412 8.70 -11.45 8.78
N LEU A 413 8.06 -10.29 8.93
CA LEU A 413 7.62 -9.77 10.21
C LEU A 413 6.58 -10.67 10.88
N VAL A 414 5.63 -11.23 10.12
CA VAL A 414 4.65 -12.18 10.63
C VAL A 414 5.34 -13.46 11.12
N PHE A 415 6.28 -14.03 10.37
CA PHE A 415 7.02 -15.23 10.81
C PHE A 415 7.77 -14.98 12.11
N LYS A 416 8.45 -13.84 12.19
CA LYS A 416 9.21 -13.42 13.36
C LYS A 416 8.29 -13.25 14.58
N ALA A 417 7.15 -12.59 14.40
CA ALA A 417 6.19 -12.34 15.48
C ALA A 417 5.47 -13.62 15.92
N ALA A 418 5.16 -14.51 14.98
CA ALA A 418 4.55 -15.82 15.23
C ALA A 418 5.54 -16.89 15.72
N ARG A 419 6.84 -16.56 15.80
CA ARG A 419 7.92 -17.48 16.19
C ARG A 419 7.96 -18.75 15.33
N VAL A 420 7.71 -18.61 14.03
CA VAL A 420 7.74 -19.73 13.08
C VAL A 420 9.19 -20.16 12.82
N PRO A 421 9.56 -21.44 13.07
CA PRO A 421 10.90 -21.93 12.79
C PRO A 421 11.27 -21.84 11.31
N ASP A 422 12.54 -21.58 10.99
CA ASP A 422 13.01 -21.37 9.62
C ASP A 422 12.67 -22.53 8.66
N GLY A 423 12.74 -23.77 9.16
CA GLY A 423 12.41 -24.97 8.38
C GLY A 423 10.92 -25.13 8.03
N GLU A 424 10.03 -24.42 8.72
CA GLU A 424 8.57 -24.52 8.53
C GLU A 424 7.98 -23.34 7.75
N ARG A 425 8.77 -22.28 7.51
CA ARG A 425 8.27 -21.03 6.87
C ARG A 425 7.70 -21.26 5.46
N SER A 426 8.27 -22.18 4.69
CA SER A 426 7.80 -22.51 3.34
C SER A 426 6.41 -23.17 3.35
N ALA A 427 6.08 -23.95 4.38
CA ALA A 427 4.80 -24.63 4.50
C ALA A 427 3.64 -23.66 4.81
N VAL A 428 3.92 -22.60 5.57
CA VAL A 428 2.92 -21.59 6.00
C VAL A 428 3.03 -20.26 5.24
N GLU A 429 3.74 -20.23 4.12
CA GLU A 429 4.02 -18.99 3.39
C GLU A 429 2.76 -18.31 2.85
N ASN A 430 1.85 -19.11 2.30
CA ASN A 430 0.56 -18.63 1.80
C ASN A 430 -0.33 -18.10 2.93
N ASP A 431 -0.29 -18.74 4.10
CA ASP A 431 -1.05 -18.32 5.27
C ASP A 431 -0.53 -17.00 5.82
N ALA A 432 0.79 -16.84 5.96
CA ALA A 432 1.41 -15.58 6.36
C ALA A 432 1.09 -14.46 5.37
N ARG A 433 1.05 -14.77 4.06
CA ARG A 433 0.64 -13.82 3.02
C ARG A 433 -0.81 -13.40 3.19
N ALA A 434 -1.71 -14.32 3.50
CA ALA A 434 -3.12 -14.04 3.73
C ALA A 434 -3.31 -13.14 4.97
N VAL A 435 -2.59 -13.41 6.06
CA VAL A 435 -2.59 -12.56 7.26
C VAL A 435 -2.04 -11.16 6.94
N ALA A 436 -0.93 -11.07 6.20
CA ALA A 436 -0.35 -9.80 5.80
C ALA A 436 -1.30 -8.97 4.92
N ALA A 437 -1.97 -9.61 3.95
CA ALA A 437 -2.97 -8.95 3.11
C ALA A 437 -4.18 -8.48 3.93
N LEU A 438 -4.69 -9.31 4.86
CA LEU A 438 -5.82 -8.99 5.71
C LEU A 438 -5.57 -7.76 6.61
N LEU A 439 -4.35 -7.63 7.12
CA LEU A 439 -3.92 -6.51 7.97
C LEU A 439 -3.28 -5.38 7.16
N ASN A 440 -3.40 -5.44 5.84
CA ASN A 440 -2.88 -4.45 4.90
C ASN A 440 -1.41 -4.09 5.15
N SER A 441 -0.60 -5.11 5.46
CA SER A 441 0.83 -5.02 5.77
C SER A 441 1.20 -3.96 6.82
N HIS A 442 0.29 -3.68 7.76
CA HIS A 442 0.48 -2.69 8.82
C HIS A 442 1.36 -3.26 9.96
N PRO A 443 2.59 -2.74 10.21
CA PRO A 443 3.59 -3.38 11.08
C PRO A 443 3.08 -3.74 12.47
N LEU A 444 2.46 -2.79 13.18
CA LEU A 444 1.95 -3.04 14.53
C LEU A 444 0.84 -4.11 14.55
N ALA A 445 0.01 -4.15 13.51
CA ALA A 445 -1.07 -5.14 13.42
C ALA A 445 -0.50 -6.54 13.12
N LEU A 446 0.53 -6.62 12.27
CA LEU A 446 1.25 -7.87 11.98
C LEU A 446 1.94 -8.41 13.23
N ILE A 447 2.56 -7.55 14.04
CA ILE A 447 3.19 -7.96 15.29
C ILE A 447 2.15 -8.47 16.29
N GLN A 448 1.01 -7.79 16.44
CA GLN A 448 -0.10 -8.27 17.29
C GLN A 448 -0.64 -9.63 16.81
N ALA A 449 -0.85 -9.79 15.50
CA ALA A 449 -1.34 -11.01 14.91
C ALA A 449 -0.37 -12.19 15.11
N GLY A 450 0.92 -11.96 14.80
CA GLY A 450 1.95 -12.96 15.02
C GLY A 450 2.08 -13.30 16.49
N ALA A 451 2.07 -12.32 17.39
CA ALA A 451 2.09 -12.58 18.83
C ALA A 451 0.87 -13.42 19.26
N TYR A 452 -0.34 -13.12 18.77
CA TYR A 452 -1.54 -13.90 19.07
C TYR A 452 -1.40 -15.37 18.65
N VAL A 453 -0.81 -15.62 17.48
CA VAL A 453 -0.48 -16.96 16.98
C VAL A 453 0.60 -17.63 17.84
N ALA A 454 1.67 -16.92 18.19
CA ALA A 454 2.77 -17.42 19.02
C ALA A 454 2.32 -17.85 20.43
N HIS A 455 1.24 -17.25 20.96
CA HIS A 455 0.63 -17.66 22.24
C HIS A 455 -0.27 -18.89 22.11
N GLY A 456 -0.38 -19.48 20.91
CA GLY A 456 -1.15 -20.71 20.67
C GLY A 456 -2.66 -20.51 20.56
N HIS A 457 -3.14 -19.26 20.43
CA HIS A 457 -4.58 -19.00 20.34
C HIS A 457 -5.19 -19.45 19.00
N CYS A 458 -4.41 -19.42 17.92
CA CYS A 458 -4.76 -20.00 16.62
C CYS A 458 -3.50 -20.23 15.76
N THR A 459 -3.66 -20.88 14.61
CA THR A 459 -2.61 -21.01 13.58
C THR A 459 -2.71 -19.86 12.57
N LEU A 460 -1.64 -19.61 11.79
CA LEU A 460 -1.67 -18.63 10.69
C LEU A 460 -2.82 -18.91 9.71
N ALA A 461 -3.04 -20.17 9.34
CA ALA A 461 -4.14 -20.58 8.46
C ALA A 461 -5.53 -20.19 9.01
N ARG A 462 -5.74 -20.29 10.33
CA ARG A 462 -7.02 -19.97 10.98
C ARG A 462 -7.15 -18.50 11.37
N TYR A 463 -6.06 -17.74 11.37
CA TYR A 463 -6.07 -16.36 11.82
C TYR A 463 -7.09 -15.50 11.07
N PRO A 464 -7.26 -15.56 9.73
CA PRO A 464 -8.28 -14.79 9.03
C PRO A 464 -9.70 -15.02 9.54
N GLU A 465 -10.08 -16.27 9.80
CA GLU A 465 -11.41 -16.62 10.34
C GLU A 465 -11.60 -16.05 11.76
N VAL A 466 -10.58 -16.20 12.61
CA VAL A 466 -10.59 -15.66 13.99
C VAL A 466 -10.65 -14.13 13.95
N PHE A 467 -9.94 -13.49 13.02
CA PHE A 467 -9.96 -12.05 12.81
C PHE A 467 -11.35 -11.55 12.43
N THR A 468 -12.02 -12.19 11.47
CA THR A 468 -13.39 -11.81 11.08
C THR A 468 -14.36 -11.91 12.27
N ARG A 469 -14.21 -12.92 13.13
CA ARG A 469 -15.13 -13.13 14.26
C ARG A 469 -14.82 -12.28 15.49
N PHE A 470 -13.55 -12.02 15.78
CA PHE A 470 -13.09 -11.37 17.02
C PHE A 470 -12.22 -10.14 16.77
N ARG A 471 -12.41 -9.46 15.63
CA ARG A 471 -11.63 -8.30 15.18
C ARG A 471 -11.37 -7.28 16.28
N LYS A 472 -12.43 -6.80 16.94
CA LYS A 472 -12.38 -5.77 17.99
C LYS A 472 -11.42 -6.17 19.13
N ARG A 473 -11.48 -7.44 19.55
CA ARG A 473 -10.59 -7.98 20.60
C ARG A 473 -9.14 -8.07 20.12
N LEU A 474 -8.93 -8.49 18.86
CA LEU A 474 -7.59 -8.69 18.31
C LEU A 474 -6.86 -7.37 18.05
N LEU A 475 -7.55 -6.34 17.59
CA LEU A 475 -6.92 -5.04 17.35
C LEU A 475 -6.68 -4.25 18.65
N ALA A 476 -7.42 -4.56 19.71
CA ALA A 476 -7.17 -4.09 21.08
C ALA A 476 -6.21 -5.01 21.88
N PHE A 477 -5.72 -6.11 21.30
CA PHE A 477 -4.85 -7.06 22.01
C PHE A 477 -3.48 -6.45 22.27
N ARG A 478 -3.03 -6.45 23.52
CA ARG A 478 -1.72 -5.92 23.93
C ARG A 478 -0.74 -7.05 24.22
N PRO A 479 0.12 -7.44 23.26
CA PRO A 479 1.17 -8.40 23.54
C PRO A 479 2.22 -7.78 24.47
N LEU A 480 2.59 -8.50 25.54
CA LEU A 480 3.62 -8.11 26.51
C LEU A 480 5.00 -7.84 25.87
N GLN A 481 5.23 -8.36 24.67
CA GLN A 481 6.49 -8.24 23.92
C GLN A 481 6.57 -6.97 23.07
N VAL A 482 5.49 -6.19 22.95
CA VAL A 482 5.47 -4.96 22.14
C VAL A 482 5.73 -3.76 23.04
N GLN A 483 6.93 -3.19 22.94
CA GLN A 483 7.28 -1.89 23.54
C GLN A 483 6.69 -0.70 22.73
N SER A 484 5.52 -0.87 22.11
CA SER A 484 4.81 0.27 21.50
C SER A 484 4.24 1.14 22.62
N ARG A 485 4.51 2.44 22.57
CA ARG A 485 3.99 3.42 23.55
C ARG A 485 2.48 3.32 23.75
N TYR A 486 1.73 3.09 22.68
CA TYR A 486 0.27 3.02 22.72
C TYR A 486 -0.25 1.60 22.98
N GLY A 487 0.62 0.58 22.98
CA GLY A 487 0.31 -0.81 23.30
C GLY A 487 -0.42 -1.59 22.19
N ASP A 488 -1.37 -0.98 21.50
CA ASP A 488 -2.20 -1.62 20.49
C ASP A 488 -2.59 -0.69 19.32
N VAL A 489 -3.09 -1.27 18.21
CA VAL A 489 -3.46 -0.54 16.98
C VAL A 489 -4.60 0.46 17.23
N TYR A 490 -5.60 0.10 18.04
CA TYR A 490 -6.73 0.98 18.32
C TYR A 490 -6.32 2.19 19.15
N ALA A 491 -5.43 2.01 20.12
CA ALA A 491 -4.87 3.10 20.90
C ALA A 491 -4.03 4.07 20.04
N CYS A 492 -3.35 3.58 18.99
CA CYS A 492 -2.73 4.47 18.01
C CYS A 492 -3.77 5.37 17.36
N PHE A 493 -4.86 4.83 16.81
CA PHE A 493 -5.89 5.65 16.16
C PHE A 493 -6.63 6.58 17.14
N GLN A 494 -6.90 6.10 18.35
CA GLN A 494 -7.54 6.88 19.42
C GLN A 494 -6.73 8.14 19.77
N ALA A 495 -5.40 8.05 19.79
CA ALA A 495 -4.55 9.21 20.05
C ALA A 495 -4.72 10.30 18.98
N SER A 496 -4.93 9.94 17.71
CA SER A 496 -5.22 10.93 16.66
C SER A 496 -6.57 11.62 16.87
N ILE A 497 -7.60 10.88 17.28
CA ILE A 497 -8.93 11.47 17.53
C ILE A 497 -8.96 12.34 18.79
N GLN A 498 -8.16 12.02 19.81
CA GLN A 498 -8.05 12.85 21.01
C GLN A 498 -7.57 14.27 20.69
N ILE A 499 -6.67 14.42 19.70
CA ILE A 499 -6.21 15.73 19.21
C ILE A 499 -7.39 16.53 18.63
N LEU A 500 -8.23 15.90 17.80
CA LEU A 500 -9.44 16.54 17.26
C LEU A 500 -10.45 16.90 18.34
N GLN A 501 -10.65 16.02 19.32
CA GLN A 501 -11.56 16.27 20.44
C GLN A 501 -11.11 17.43 21.33
N SER A 502 -9.80 17.69 21.41
CA SER A 502 -9.25 18.86 22.12
C SER A 502 -9.27 20.15 21.30
N SER A 503 -9.36 20.07 19.97
CA SER A 503 -9.43 21.25 19.10
C SER A 503 -10.84 21.86 19.14
N ALA A 504 -10.91 23.18 19.25
CA ALA A 504 -12.17 23.94 19.30
C ALA A 504 -12.61 24.46 17.91
N THR A 505 -11.95 24.04 16.84
CA THR A 505 -12.19 24.52 15.47
C THR A 505 -13.46 23.91 14.86
N ALA A 506 -14.11 24.66 13.96
CA ALA A 506 -15.28 24.16 13.23
C ALA A 506 -14.92 22.96 12.33
N SER A 507 -13.72 22.97 11.73
CA SER A 507 -13.21 21.88 10.90
C SER A 507 -13.00 20.59 11.71
N ALA A 508 -12.53 20.67 12.96
CA ALA A 508 -12.42 19.52 13.85
C ALA A 508 -13.81 18.94 14.20
N GLN A 509 -14.81 19.78 14.44
CA GLN A 509 -16.18 19.31 14.70
C GLN A 509 -16.79 18.62 13.47
N ASP A 510 -16.61 19.19 12.28
CA ASP A 510 -17.08 18.60 11.03
C ASP A 510 -16.33 17.28 10.73
N ALA A 511 -15.02 17.22 10.98
CA ALA A 511 -14.21 16.01 10.88
C ALA A 511 -14.69 14.90 11.84
N LEU A 512 -15.04 15.25 13.08
CA LEU A 512 -15.59 14.32 14.08
C LEU A 512 -16.98 13.79 13.70
N GLN A 513 -17.78 14.55 12.95
CA GLN A 513 -19.04 14.07 12.37
C GLN A 513 -18.79 13.20 11.12
N LEU A 514 -17.83 13.56 10.28
CA LEU A 514 -17.55 12.88 9.02
C LEU A 514 -16.94 11.48 9.21
N LEU A 515 -16.00 11.33 10.16
CA LEU A 515 -15.26 10.07 10.35
C LEU A 515 -16.16 8.85 10.65
N PRO A 516 -17.13 8.92 11.58
CA PRO A 516 -18.11 7.84 11.81
C PRO A 516 -18.94 7.51 10.57
N LEU A 517 -19.33 8.50 9.78
CA LEU A 517 -20.12 8.32 8.56
C LEU A 517 -19.32 7.58 7.49
N LEU A 518 -18.06 7.95 7.28
CA LEU A 518 -17.17 7.26 6.34
C LEU A 518 -16.99 5.78 6.68
N SER A 519 -17.06 5.42 7.97
CA SER A 519 -16.98 4.02 8.42
C SER A 519 -18.22 3.17 8.08
N MET A 520 -19.33 3.79 7.68
CA MET A 520 -20.55 3.07 7.25
C MET A 520 -20.48 2.63 5.78
N TYR A 521 -19.71 3.34 4.96
CA TYR A 521 -19.50 3.00 3.56
C TYR A 521 -18.41 1.94 3.38
N GLY A 522 -18.17 1.48 2.14
CA GLY A 522 -17.00 0.64 1.83
C GLY A 522 -15.65 1.36 1.98
N THR A 523 -14.54 0.61 2.03
CA THR A 523 -13.17 1.15 2.19
C THR A 523 -12.57 1.78 0.92
N ARG A 524 -13.31 1.78 -0.20
CA ARG A 524 -12.88 2.37 -1.47
C ARG A 524 -13.03 3.90 -1.45
N GLU A 525 -12.61 4.53 -2.53
CA GLU A 525 -12.73 5.99 -2.71
C GLU A 525 -14.17 6.45 -2.90
N ILE A 526 -14.58 7.47 -2.14
CA ILE A 526 -15.88 8.14 -2.20
C ILE A 526 -15.67 9.56 -2.74
N PRO A 527 -16.38 9.98 -3.81
CA PRO A 527 -16.33 11.34 -4.30
C PRO A 527 -17.02 12.32 -3.34
N LEU A 528 -16.38 13.47 -3.03
CA LEU A 528 -16.99 14.48 -2.14
C LEU A 528 -18.25 15.12 -2.73
N GLN A 529 -18.40 15.11 -4.05
CA GLN A 529 -19.61 15.52 -4.75
C GLN A 529 -20.86 14.74 -4.33
N LEU A 530 -20.71 13.55 -3.72
CA LEU A 530 -21.84 12.83 -3.12
C LEU A 530 -22.58 13.67 -2.07
N PHE A 531 -21.82 14.42 -1.26
CA PHE A 531 -22.37 15.25 -0.19
C PHE A 531 -23.04 16.50 -0.76
N GLU A 532 -22.49 17.09 -1.83
CA GLU A 532 -23.11 18.18 -2.58
C GLU A 532 -24.41 17.74 -3.28
N ALA A 533 -24.41 16.55 -3.90
CA ALA A 533 -25.60 15.97 -4.50
C ALA A 533 -26.70 15.72 -3.44
N ALA A 534 -26.32 15.32 -2.22
CA ALA A 534 -27.25 15.20 -1.10
C ALA A 534 -27.80 16.56 -0.64
N TRP A 535 -26.97 17.61 -0.60
CA TRP A 535 -27.42 18.98 -0.35
C TRP A 535 -28.45 19.45 -1.38
N ASN A 536 -28.13 19.31 -2.67
CA ASN A 536 -29.01 19.66 -3.79
C ASN A 536 -30.33 18.88 -3.73
N GLY A 537 -30.26 17.58 -3.44
CA GLY A 537 -31.44 16.74 -3.26
C GLY A 537 -32.31 17.20 -2.09
N GLY A 538 -31.70 17.48 -0.93
CA GLY A 538 -32.41 17.93 0.27
C GLY A 538 -33.19 19.21 0.02
N ARG A 539 -32.60 20.17 -0.71
CA ARG A 539 -33.27 21.42 -1.11
C ARG A 539 -34.51 21.20 -1.96
N LYS A 540 -34.41 20.29 -2.94
CA LYS A 540 -35.54 19.93 -3.80
C LYS A 540 -36.67 19.33 -2.98
N PHE A 541 -36.37 18.45 -2.02
CA PHE A 541 -37.37 17.86 -1.13
C PHE A 541 -38.03 18.89 -0.22
N LEU A 542 -37.26 19.79 0.40
CA LEU A 542 -37.82 20.85 1.25
C LEU A 542 -38.71 21.82 0.46
N ALA A 543 -38.37 22.12 -0.79
CA ALA A 543 -39.16 22.99 -1.66
C ALA A 543 -40.50 22.37 -2.09
N LEU A 544 -40.57 21.04 -2.23
CA LEU A 544 -41.79 20.31 -2.57
C LEU A 544 -42.75 20.18 -1.38
N GLY A 545 -42.23 20.26 -0.15
CA GLY A 545 -42.99 20.02 1.08
C GLY A 545 -43.32 18.54 1.28
N ASP A 546 -43.67 18.17 2.52
CA ASP A 546 -44.20 16.83 2.80
C ASP A 546 -45.60 16.74 2.16
N SER A 547 -45.72 16.19 0.95
CA SER A 547 -47.04 16.05 0.31
C SER A 547 -47.85 15.02 1.10
N LEU A 548 -48.86 15.49 1.84
CA LEU A 548 -49.69 14.67 2.73
C LEU A 548 -50.61 13.67 2.01
N ASP A 549 -50.75 13.77 0.69
CA ASP A 549 -51.72 12.98 -0.10
C ASP A 549 -51.12 11.75 -0.82
N SER A 550 -49.81 11.51 -0.68
CA SER A 550 -49.16 10.31 -1.21
C SER A 550 -49.29 9.15 -0.22
N HIS A 551 -50.15 8.17 -0.50
CA HIS A 551 -50.14 6.87 0.21
C HIS A 551 -48.89 6.02 -0.08
N ASP A 552 -47.94 6.54 -0.87
CA ASP A 552 -46.69 5.88 -1.20
C ASP A 552 -45.54 6.31 -0.26
N LEU A 553 -44.73 5.33 0.13
CA LEU A 553 -43.57 5.48 1.02
C LEU A 553 -42.48 6.29 0.30
N ALA A 554 -42.21 7.51 0.78
CA ALA A 554 -41.29 8.46 0.15
C ALA A 554 -40.42 9.19 1.18
N LEU A 555 -39.30 9.79 0.73
CA LEU A 555 -38.45 10.58 1.61
C LEU A 555 -39.16 11.87 2.07
N THR A 556 -39.23 12.05 3.38
CA THR A 556 -39.82 13.20 4.08
C THR A 556 -38.76 14.16 4.66
N SER A 557 -39.22 15.29 5.19
CA SER A 557 -38.42 16.26 5.98
C SER A 557 -37.62 15.61 7.11
N TRP A 558 -38.10 14.50 7.69
CA TRP A 558 -37.35 13.72 8.69
C TRP A 558 -36.01 13.25 8.14
N HIS A 559 -35.92 12.79 6.89
CA HIS A 559 -34.68 12.30 6.28
C HIS A 559 -33.67 13.42 6.09
N VAL A 560 -34.16 14.60 5.66
CA VAL A 560 -33.34 15.80 5.50
C VAL A 560 -32.75 16.22 6.85
N SER A 561 -33.54 16.12 7.93
CA SER A 561 -33.06 16.41 9.30
C SER A 561 -32.01 15.42 9.83
N ARG A 562 -31.75 14.30 9.14
CA ARG A 562 -30.69 13.33 9.47
C ARG A 562 -29.38 13.57 8.73
N LEU A 563 -29.33 14.53 7.82
CA LEU A 563 -28.08 14.95 7.19
C LEU A 563 -27.15 15.59 8.25
N PRO A 564 -25.82 15.41 8.14
CA PRO A 564 -24.87 15.99 9.08
C PRO A 564 -24.86 17.52 8.98
N ALA A 565 -24.43 18.21 10.04
CA ALA A 565 -24.57 19.67 10.16
C ALA A 565 -23.75 20.49 9.13
N PHE A 566 -22.78 19.87 8.46
CA PHE A 566 -22.05 20.49 7.35
C PHE A 566 -22.76 20.34 5.99
N ILE A 567 -23.85 19.57 5.93
CA ILE A 567 -24.80 19.54 4.83
C ILE A 567 -26.08 20.21 5.32
N ASP A 568 -26.23 21.50 5.04
CA ASP A 568 -27.38 22.29 5.46
C ASP A 568 -28.21 22.74 4.25
N PRO A 569 -29.28 22.00 3.89
CA PRO A 569 -30.17 22.36 2.80
C PRO A 569 -30.96 23.66 3.02
N ASP A 570 -31.08 24.16 4.25
CA ASP A 570 -31.75 25.44 4.50
C ASP A 570 -30.87 26.62 4.08
N ASN A 571 -29.55 26.41 3.95
CA ASN A 571 -28.64 27.42 3.43
C ASN A 571 -28.82 27.62 1.91
N ASN A 572 -28.72 28.87 1.46
CA ASN A 572 -28.91 29.25 0.06
C ASN A 572 -27.77 28.80 -0.87
N SER A 573 -26.59 28.51 -0.32
CA SER A 573 -25.40 28.10 -1.08
C SER A 573 -24.67 26.93 -0.44
N TRP A 574 -24.20 25.99 -1.26
CA TRP A 574 -23.28 24.93 -0.85
C TRP A 574 -21.93 25.54 -0.48
N ASP A 575 -21.42 25.19 0.70
CA ASP A 575 -20.10 25.60 1.16
C ASP A 575 -19.12 24.42 1.07
N PRO A 576 -18.40 24.25 -0.05
CA PRO A 576 -17.44 23.16 -0.20
C PRO A 576 -16.25 23.28 0.76
N PHE A 577 -15.95 24.49 1.27
CA PHE A 577 -14.82 24.73 2.16
C PHE A 577 -14.93 23.91 3.45
N ARG A 578 -16.12 23.87 4.08
CA ARG A 578 -16.32 23.09 5.31
C ARG A 578 -15.98 21.61 5.15
N LEU A 579 -16.48 20.98 4.09
CA LEU A 579 -16.23 19.56 3.83
C LEU A 579 -14.77 19.30 3.46
N ILE A 580 -14.18 20.15 2.61
CA ILE A 580 -12.77 20.03 2.20
C ILE A 580 -11.86 20.18 3.43
N GLU A 581 -12.11 21.16 4.29
CA GLU A 581 -11.33 21.38 5.51
C GLU A 581 -11.52 20.25 6.53
N ALA A 582 -12.72 19.69 6.65
CA ALA A 582 -12.93 18.49 7.47
C ALA A 582 -12.10 17.30 6.95
N VAL A 583 -12.04 17.10 5.63
CA VAL A 583 -11.22 16.04 5.00
C VAL A 583 -9.73 16.32 5.16
N HIS A 584 -9.28 17.58 5.01
CA HIS A 584 -7.90 17.99 5.27
C HIS A 584 -7.51 17.73 6.73
N THR A 585 -8.39 18.07 7.67
CA THR A 585 -8.21 17.84 9.10
C THR A 585 -8.11 16.35 9.45
N LEU A 586 -8.89 15.49 8.79
CA LEU A 586 -8.73 14.03 8.94
C LEU A 586 -7.44 13.52 8.28
N ARG A 587 -7.07 14.08 7.12
CA ARG A 587 -5.85 13.71 6.38
C ARG A 587 -4.58 14.11 7.15
N SER A 588 -4.56 15.29 7.78
CA SER A 588 -3.48 15.78 8.62
C SER A 588 -3.29 14.95 9.90
N LEU A 589 -4.17 13.99 10.18
CA LEU A 589 -3.99 13.03 11.27
C LEU A 589 -3.81 11.59 10.77
N ALA A 590 -3.60 11.44 9.46
CA ALA A 590 -3.54 10.17 8.74
C ALA A 590 -4.78 9.28 8.96
N LEU A 591 -5.95 9.88 9.20
CA LEU A 591 -7.23 9.19 9.40
C LEU A 591 -7.97 8.95 8.07
N VAL A 592 -7.64 9.69 7.02
CA VAL A 592 -8.15 9.41 5.68
C VAL A 592 -7.03 9.60 4.67
N SER A 593 -7.20 8.97 3.51
CA SER A 593 -6.43 9.30 2.32
C SER A 593 -7.33 10.09 1.39
N ALA A 594 -6.82 11.19 0.85
CA ALA A 594 -7.54 12.00 -0.12
C ALA A 594 -6.72 12.20 -1.39
N THR A 595 -7.36 12.04 -2.53
CA THR A 595 -6.77 12.23 -3.86
C THR A 595 -7.57 13.29 -4.60
N ALA A 596 -6.87 14.28 -5.16
CA ALA A 596 -7.48 15.29 -6.02
C ALA A 596 -7.17 14.98 -7.49
N GLN A 597 -8.21 14.91 -8.32
CA GLN A 597 -8.12 14.86 -9.79
C GLN A 597 -8.91 16.04 -10.35
N GLY A 598 -8.23 17.14 -10.66
CA GLY A 598 -8.89 18.41 -11.02
C GLY A 598 -9.73 18.95 -9.86
N GLU A 599 -10.98 19.31 -10.14
CA GLU A 599 -11.96 19.75 -9.11
C GLU A 599 -12.60 18.58 -8.34
N GLN A 600 -12.24 17.32 -8.67
CA GLN A 600 -12.79 16.14 -8.01
C GLN A 600 -11.87 15.63 -6.91
N MET A 601 -12.27 15.84 -5.67
CA MET A 601 -11.63 15.26 -4.51
C MET A 601 -12.35 13.96 -4.11
N ARG A 602 -11.56 12.92 -3.87
CA ARG A 602 -12.04 11.62 -3.39
C ARG A 602 -11.38 11.29 -2.07
N VAL A 603 -12.14 10.65 -1.19
CA VAL A 603 -11.69 10.26 0.16
C VAL A 603 -11.82 8.75 0.35
N SER A 604 -10.85 8.14 1.01
CA SER A 604 -10.89 6.71 1.39
C SER A 604 -10.31 6.50 2.79
N MET A 605 -10.65 5.37 3.40
CA MET A 605 -10.15 4.97 4.72
C MET A 605 -9.33 3.69 4.62
N HIS A 606 -8.22 3.64 5.35
CA HIS A 606 -7.47 2.41 5.54
C HIS A 606 -8.37 1.34 6.20
N PRO A 607 -8.37 0.07 5.76
CA PRO A 607 -9.32 -0.94 6.27
C PRO A 607 -9.30 -1.16 7.79
N LEU A 608 -8.13 -1.09 8.42
CA LEU A 608 -8.02 -1.20 9.89
C LEU A 608 -8.62 0.02 10.61
N LEU A 609 -8.50 1.20 10.02
CA LEU A 609 -9.04 2.41 10.58
C LEU A 609 -10.55 2.51 10.34
N HIS A 610 -11.01 2.08 9.17
CA HIS A 610 -12.44 1.91 8.87
C HIS A 610 -13.11 0.98 9.89
N ALA A 611 -12.50 -0.18 10.14
CA ALA A 611 -12.94 -1.12 11.16
C ALA A 611 -12.96 -0.50 12.56
N TRP A 612 -11.90 0.22 12.92
CA TRP A 612 -11.79 0.90 14.21
C TRP A 612 -12.85 1.99 14.40
N ALA A 613 -13.02 2.89 13.43
CA ALA A 613 -13.98 3.99 13.49
C ALA A 613 -15.42 3.47 13.66
N ARG A 614 -15.73 2.31 13.08
CA ARG A 614 -16.99 1.60 13.32
C ARG A 614 -17.05 0.97 14.72
N ASP A 615 -16.00 0.27 15.14
CA ASP A 615 -15.95 -0.44 16.44
C ASP A 615 -15.93 0.49 17.66
N CYS A 616 -15.51 1.75 17.48
CA CYS A 616 -15.54 2.82 18.49
C CYS A 616 -16.94 3.36 18.75
N GLN A 617 -17.88 3.14 17.82
CA GLN A 617 -19.26 3.54 17.99
C GLN A 617 -20.01 2.43 18.74
N ASP A 618 -20.80 2.83 19.74
CA ASP A 618 -21.78 1.93 20.34
C ASP A 618 -22.92 1.59 19.36
N GLU A 619 -23.81 0.67 19.71
CA GLU A 619 -24.89 0.24 18.81
C GLU A 619 -25.82 1.38 18.39
N GLN A 620 -26.09 2.35 19.28
CA GLN A 620 -26.95 3.49 19.01
C GLN A 620 -26.27 4.50 18.08
N GLN A 621 -24.97 4.74 18.29
CA GLN A 621 -24.15 5.58 17.43
C GLN A 621 -24.00 4.97 16.05
N GLN A 622 -23.74 3.65 15.94
CA GLN A 622 -23.68 2.97 14.65
C GLN A 622 -25.00 3.07 13.89
N HIS A 623 -26.13 2.88 14.58
CA HIS A 623 -27.45 3.06 13.99
C HIS A 623 -27.65 4.50 13.49
N THR A 624 -27.29 5.50 14.28
CA THR A 624 -27.41 6.92 13.91
C THR A 624 -26.54 7.28 12.70
N SER A 625 -25.28 6.84 12.69
CA SER A 625 -24.36 7.01 11.57
C SER A 625 -24.83 6.29 10.32
N TRP A 626 -25.37 5.07 10.46
CA TRP A 626 -25.94 4.33 9.34
C TRP A 626 -27.15 5.04 8.74
N VAL A 627 -28.06 5.56 9.57
CA VAL A 627 -29.22 6.33 9.11
C VAL A 627 -28.76 7.57 8.35
N SER A 628 -27.83 8.35 8.91
CA SER A 628 -27.31 9.56 8.27
C SER A 628 -26.59 9.26 6.95
N ALA A 629 -25.71 8.26 6.92
CA ALA A 629 -25.01 7.82 5.71
C ALA A 629 -25.98 7.32 4.62
N SER A 630 -27.02 6.59 5.02
CA SER A 630 -28.03 6.09 4.08
C SER A 630 -28.94 7.21 3.56
N CYS A 631 -29.26 8.22 4.38
CA CYS A 631 -29.95 9.44 3.94
C CYS A 631 -29.12 10.20 2.89
N ILE A 632 -27.80 10.33 3.07
CA ILE A 632 -26.92 10.97 2.07
C ILE A 632 -27.05 10.26 0.72
N ILE A 633 -27.00 8.93 0.68
CA ILE A 633 -27.18 8.17 -0.57
C ILE A 633 -28.60 8.32 -1.12
N ALA A 634 -29.63 8.12 -0.30
CA ALA A 634 -31.02 8.15 -0.75
C ALA A 634 -31.39 9.53 -1.32
N ILE A 635 -31.02 10.61 -0.63
CA ILE A 635 -31.33 11.98 -1.05
C ILE A 635 -30.50 12.40 -2.28
N SER A 636 -29.20 12.05 -2.31
CA SER A 636 -28.36 12.35 -3.48
C SER A 636 -28.80 11.61 -4.73
N SER A 637 -29.54 10.50 -4.60
CA SER A 637 -30.06 9.72 -5.74
C SER A 637 -31.02 10.49 -6.65
N SER A 638 -31.54 11.63 -6.17
CA SER A 638 -32.31 12.59 -6.97
C SER A 638 -31.48 13.27 -8.07
N ASP A 639 -30.16 13.35 -7.91
CA ASP A 639 -29.23 13.84 -8.94
C ASP A 639 -28.83 12.71 -9.90
N ARG A 640 -29.63 12.55 -10.95
CA ARG A 640 -29.46 11.46 -11.93
C ARG A 640 -28.19 11.58 -12.76
N GLU A 641 -27.73 12.79 -13.04
CA GLU A 641 -26.50 13.00 -13.84
C GLU A 641 -25.27 12.65 -13.03
N PHE A 642 -25.23 13.10 -11.77
CA PHE A 642 -24.17 12.73 -10.84
C PHE A 642 -24.05 11.21 -10.69
N TRP A 643 -25.14 10.52 -10.37
CA TRP A 643 -25.14 9.06 -10.17
C TRP A 643 -24.78 8.28 -11.43
N ARG A 644 -25.16 8.75 -12.63
CA ARG A 644 -24.72 8.15 -13.89
C ARG A 644 -23.20 8.24 -14.06
N SER A 645 -22.60 9.39 -13.72
CA SER A 645 -21.15 9.59 -13.86
C SER A 645 -20.33 8.81 -12.82
N GLN A 646 -20.85 8.66 -11.58
CA GLN A 646 -20.13 8.05 -10.45
C GLN A 646 -20.57 6.62 -10.11
N ALA A 647 -21.46 6.02 -10.90
CA ALA A 647 -22.07 4.70 -10.65
C ALA A 647 -21.06 3.63 -10.21
N ARG A 648 -19.96 3.47 -10.95
CA ARG A 648 -18.92 2.45 -10.69
C ARG A 648 -18.23 2.65 -9.35
N LEU A 649 -18.08 3.90 -8.90
CA LEU A 649 -17.44 4.23 -7.64
C LEU A 649 -18.41 4.05 -6.47
N LEU A 650 -19.67 4.49 -6.61
CA LEU A 650 -20.65 4.49 -5.53
C LEU A 650 -21.34 3.15 -5.29
N GLN A 651 -21.48 2.30 -6.31
CA GLN A 651 -22.18 1.00 -6.20
C GLN A 651 -21.64 0.11 -5.06
N PRO A 652 -20.31 -0.07 -4.87
CA PRO A 652 -19.79 -0.86 -3.74
C PRO A 652 -20.16 -0.28 -2.36
N HIS A 653 -20.28 1.04 -2.23
CA HIS A 653 -20.65 1.68 -0.96
C HIS A 653 -22.14 1.46 -0.65
N LEU A 654 -23.00 1.54 -1.66
CA LEU A 654 -24.42 1.20 -1.54
C LEU A 654 -24.61 -0.27 -1.14
N GLN A 655 -23.88 -1.19 -1.76
CA GLN A 655 -23.93 -2.62 -1.39
C GLN A 655 -23.55 -2.86 0.08
N VAL A 656 -22.46 -2.23 0.55
CA VAL A 656 -22.00 -2.36 1.94
C VAL A 656 -23.07 -1.88 2.94
N LEU A 657 -23.75 -0.77 2.64
CA LEU A 657 -24.82 -0.27 3.51
C LEU A 657 -26.01 -1.24 3.58
N LEU A 658 -26.36 -1.85 2.45
CA LEU A 658 -27.49 -2.77 2.34
C LEU A 658 -27.21 -4.17 2.87
N ASP A 659 -25.96 -4.63 2.87
CA ASP A 659 -25.57 -5.96 3.35
C ASP A 659 -25.57 -6.10 4.89
N CYS A 660 -25.76 -5.01 5.64
CA CYS A 660 -25.93 -5.04 7.10
C CYS A 660 -27.14 -5.89 7.55
N ASP A 661 -27.09 -6.52 8.72
CA ASP A 661 -28.23 -7.26 9.28
C ASP A 661 -29.43 -6.30 9.48
N MET A 662 -30.63 -6.71 9.06
CA MET A 662 -31.85 -5.93 9.23
C MET A 662 -32.13 -5.58 10.70
N ARG A 663 -31.72 -6.44 11.66
CA ARG A 663 -31.85 -6.11 13.09
C ARG A 663 -30.99 -4.92 13.49
N CYS A 664 -29.79 -4.80 12.93
CA CYS A 664 -28.90 -3.67 13.18
C CYS A 664 -29.40 -2.39 12.48
N ILE A 665 -29.96 -2.54 11.28
CA ILE A 665 -30.49 -1.42 10.48
C ILE A 665 -31.68 -0.77 11.18
N TYR A 666 -32.65 -1.57 11.64
CA TYR A 666 -33.90 -1.08 12.23
C TYR A 666 -33.82 -0.85 13.74
N GLY A 667 -32.79 -1.39 14.41
CA GLY A 667 -32.69 -1.37 15.86
C GLY A 667 -33.86 -2.13 16.52
N SER A 668 -34.53 -1.51 17.49
CA SER A 668 -35.65 -2.11 18.23
C SER A 668 -37.02 -1.93 17.58
N ASP A 669 -37.15 -1.17 16.49
CA ASP A 669 -38.44 -0.78 15.91
C ASP A 669 -38.51 -0.95 14.38
N ARG A 670 -39.70 -1.23 13.83
CA ARG A 670 -39.94 -1.31 12.38
C ARG A 670 -40.21 0.07 11.79
N SER A 671 -39.27 0.98 11.97
CA SER A 671 -39.40 2.36 11.49
C SER A 671 -39.76 2.40 9.99
N VAL A 672 -40.89 3.04 9.68
CA VAL A 672 -41.33 3.26 8.30
C VAL A 672 -40.29 4.09 7.55
N SER A 673 -39.72 5.11 8.19
CA SER A 673 -38.69 5.98 7.63
C SER A 673 -37.41 5.24 7.21
N ILE A 674 -36.98 4.26 7.98
CA ILE A 674 -35.85 3.41 7.56
C ILE A 674 -36.19 2.60 6.31
N THR A 675 -37.45 2.18 6.18
CA THR A 675 -37.89 1.46 4.99
C THR A 675 -37.96 2.35 3.76
N GLU A 676 -38.36 3.61 3.92
CA GLU A 676 -38.34 4.64 2.86
C GLU A 676 -36.93 4.82 2.30
N ILE A 677 -35.91 4.93 3.16
CA ILE A 677 -34.49 4.96 2.75
C ILE A 677 -34.12 3.73 1.92
N LEU A 678 -34.49 2.53 2.39
CA LEU A 678 -34.14 1.28 1.71
C LEU A 678 -34.88 1.12 0.38
N ILE A 679 -36.11 1.62 0.25
CA ILE A 679 -36.85 1.64 -1.01
C ILE A 679 -36.15 2.55 -2.03
N GLU A 680 -35.72 3.75 -1.62
CA GLU A 680 -34.94 4.65 -2.50
C GLU A 680 -33.57 4.08 -2.90
N CYS A 681 -32.90 3.41 -1.97
CA CYS A 681 -31.70 2.64 -2.27
C CYS A 681 -32.01 1.53 -3.30
N GLY A 682 -33.17 0.89 -3.20
CA GLY A 682 -33.66 -0.09 -4.16
C GLY A 682 -33.86 0.51 -5.55
N TRP A 683 -34.56 1.63 -5.68
CA TRP A 683 -34.69 2.34 -6.95
C TRP A 683 -33.33 2.76 -7.51
N THR A 684 -32.36 3.06 -6.65
CA THR A 684 -30.98 3.33 -7.06
C THR A 684 -30.29 2.08 -7.61
N LEU A 685 -30.45 0.91 -6.96
CA LEU A 685 -29.94 -0.36 -7.47
C LEU A 685 -30.55 -0.74 -8.82
N GLU A 686 -31.85 -0.50 -9.01
CA GLU A 686 -32.53 -0.69 -10.29
C GLU A 686 -31.90 0.16 -11.38
N ARG A 687 -31.66 1.44 -11.12
CA ARG A 687 -30.97 2.33 -12.07
C ARG A 687 -29.54 1.89 -12.36
N LEU A 688 -28.85 1.30 -11.39
CA LEU A 688 -27.50 0.76 -11.52
C LEU A 688 -27.45 -0.65 -12.12
N ARG A 689 -28.60 -1.26 -12.43
CA ARG A 689 -28.72 -2.63 -12.97
C ARG A 689 -28.09 -3.70 -12.08
N ASP A 690 -28.16 -3.50 -10.76
CA ASP A 690 -27.78 -4.51 -9.77
C ASP A 690 -28.98 -5.37 -9.36
N ASP A 691 -29.51 -6.09 -10.35
CA ASP A 691 -30.77 -6.83 -10.25
C ASP A 691 -30.74 -7.89 -9.12
N ASN A 692 -29.56 -8.46 -8.84
CA ASN A 692 -29.36 -9.44 -7.77
C ASN A 692 -29.46 -8.81 -6.38
N SER A 693 -28.81 -7.66 -6.17
CA SER A 693 -28.87 -6.97 -4.88
C SER A 693 -30.26 -6.39 -4.63
N LEU A 694 -30.91 -5.90 -5.70
CA LEU A 694 -32.27 -5.40 -5.66
C LEU A 694 -33.28 -6.49 -5.25
N LEU A 695 -33.25 -7.66 -5.89
CA LEU A 695 -34.15 -8.75 -5.52
C LEU A 695 -33.89 -9.26 -4.10
N ARG A 696 -32.63 -9.37 -3.68
CA ARG A 696 -32.26 -9.74 -2.30
C ARG A 696 -32.79 -8.72 -1.29
N LEU A 697 -32.69 -7.42 -1.59
CA LEU A 697 -33.19 -6.37 -0.72
C LEU A 697 -34.71 -6.47 -0.53
N THR A 698 -35.47 -6.58 -1.63
CA THR A 698 -36.94 -6.69 -1.55
C THR A 698 -37.39 -7.95 -0.81
N ASP A 699 -36.72 -9.10 -1.03
CA ASP A 699 -37.00 -10.34 -0.29
C ASP A 699 -36.74 -10.19 1.23
N ARG A 700 -35.68 -9.46 1.61
CA ARG A 700 -35.35 -9.18 3.01
C ARG A 700 -36.33 -8.21 3.65
N LEU A 701 -36.75 -7.16 2.95
CA LEU A 701 -37.75 -6.20 3.42
C LEU A 701 -39.11 -6.89 3.67
N CYS A 702 -39.58 -7.71 2.71
CA CYS A 702 -40.80 -8.49 2.91
C CYS A 702 -40.69 -9.42 4.12
N ALA A 703 -39.56 -10.11 4.30
CA ALA A 703 -39.34 -11.01 5.43
C ALA A 703 -39.30 -10.27 6.77
N HIS A 704 -38.60 -9.13 6.84
CA HIS A 704 -38.47 -8.32 8.06
C HIS A 704 -39.83 -7.79 8.54
N HIS A 705 -40.64 -7.28 7.61
CA HIS A 705 -41.98 -6.75 7.88
C HIS A 705 -43.08 -7.82 7.94
N GLN A 706 -42.72 -9.10 7.80
CA GLN A 706 -43.67 -10.24 7.77
C GLN A 706 -44.77 -10.08 6.69
N LEU A 707 -44.37 -9.53 5.54
CA LEU A 707 -45.24 -9.34 4.39
C LEU A 707 -45.26 -10.60 3.51
N SER A 708 -46.40 -10.86 2.90
CA SER A 708 -46.49 -11.86 1.83
C SER A 708 -45.64 -11.40 0.66
N ARG A 709 -44.97 -12.33 -0.03
CA ARG A 709 -44.19 -12.00 -1.23
C ARG A 709 -45.06 -11.86 -2.49
N VAL A 710 -46.33 -12.24 -2.38
CA VAL A 710 -47.28 -12.35 -3.50
C VAL A 710 -48.54 -11.53 -3.25
N VAL A 711 -49.07 -11.53 -2.01
CA VAL A 711 -50.30 -10.81 -1.68
C VAL A 711 -49.98 -9.37 -1.31
N VAL A 712 -50.43 -8.43 -2.15
CA VAL A 712 -50.13 -7.00 -2.01
C VAL A 712 -50.95 -6.39 -0.87
N LYS A 713 -50.29 -5.60 -0.03
CA LYS A 713 -50.93 -4.75 0.98
C LYS A 713 -50.81 -3.29 0.56
N GLU A 714 -51.92 -2.56 0.65
CA GLU A 714 -52.05 -1.17 0.16
C GLU A 714 -51.07 -0.21 0.85
N GLU A 715 -50.78 -0.42 2.13
CA GLU A 715 -49.79 0.38 2.90
C GLU A 715 -48.33 0.24 2.40
N TRP A 716 -48.05 -0.75 1.55
CA TRP A 716 -46.68 -1.09 1.11
C TRP A 716 -46.56 -1.10 -0.43
N LEU A 717 -47.42 -0.37 -1.14
CA LEU A 717 -47.46 -0.37 -2.60
C LEU A 717 -46.11 -0.07 -3.23
N SER A 718 -45.39 0.95 -2.74
CA SER A 718 -44.05 1.30 -3.22
C SER A 718 -43.05 0.14 -3.13
N LEU A 719 -43.06 -0.62 -2.03
CA LEU A 719 -42.21 -1.81 -1.86
C LEU A 719 -42.60 -2.93 -2.82
N TYR A 720 -43.90 -3.18 -3.01
CA TYR A 720 -44.37 -4.19 -3.96
C TYR A 720 -44.11 -3.79 -5.40
N GLN A 721 -44.15 -2.50 -5.73
CA GLN A 721 -43.80 -2.00 -7.06
C GLN A 721 -42.32 -2.23 -7.34
N LEU A 722 -41.45 -1.86 -6.40
CA LEU A 722 -40.01 -2.15 -6.47
C LEU A 722 -39.74 -3.66 -6.61
N ARG A 723 -40.48 -4.49 -5.86
CA ARG A 723 -40.41 -5.95 -5.97
C ARG A 723 -40.85 -6.45 -7.36
N GLY A 724 -41.92 -5.90 -7.92
CA GLY A 724 -42.39 -6.21 -9.26
C GLY A 724 -41.29 -5.97 -10.29
N SER A 725 -40.70 -4.77 -10.27
CA SER A 725 -39.55 -4.43 -11.12
C SER A 725 -38.36 -5.39 -10.90
N ALA A 726 -37.99 -5.66 -9.65
CA ALA A 726 -36.91 -6.59 -9.32
C ALA A 726 -37.13 -8.01 -9.88
N LEU A 727 -38.36 -8.53 -9.78
CA LEU A 727 -38.72 -9.84 -10.32
C LEU A 727 -38.68 -9.84 -11.84
N LEU A 728 -39.13 -8.75 -12.48
CA LEU A 728 -39.10 -8.57 -13.91
C LEU A 728 -37.68 -8.61 -14.46
N HIS A 729 -36.77 -7.81 -13.90
CA HIS A 729 -35.38 -7.75 -14.33
C HIS A 729 -34.64 -9.07 -14.07
N HIS A 730 -35.00 -9.81 -13.02
CA HIS A 730 -34.43 -11.12 -12.74
C HIS A 730 -35.03 -12.26 -13.60
N GLY A 731 -35.99 -11.97 -14.48
CA GLY A 731 -36.62 -12.94 -15.38
C GLY A 731 -37.73 -13.78 -14.75
N LYS A 732 -38.20 -13.43 -13.55
CA LYS A 732 -39.32 -14.11 -12.86
C LYS A 732 -40.66 -13.49 -13.27
N PHE A 733 -40.96 -13.54 -14.57
CA PHE A 733 -42.08 -12.79 -15.16
C PHE A 733 -43.44 -13.13 -14.56
N LYS A 734 -43.72 -14.42 -14.30
CA LYS A 734 -45.00 -14.84 -13.71
C LYS A 734 -45.23 -14.27 -12.30
N ASP A 735 -44.18 -14.28 -11.47
CA ASP A 735 -44.25 -13.74 -10.12
C ASP A 735 -44.39 -12.21 -10.15
N SER A 736 -43.69 -11.55 -11.08
CA SER A 736 -43.83 -10.11 -11.34
C SER A 736 -45.26 -9.75 -11.72
N ILE A 737 -45.85 -10.45 -12.69
CA ILE A 737 -47.23 -10.22 -13.13
C ILE A 737 -48.21 -10.39 -11.97
N ALA A 738 -48.07 -11.45 -11.17
CA ALA A 738 -48.98 -11.70 -10.05
C ALA A 738 -49.00 -10.55 -9.02
N VAL A 739 -47.85 -9.90 -8.78
CA VAL A 739 -47.75 -8.72 -7.90
C VAL A 739 -48.29 -7.46 -8.61
N LEU A 740 -47.85 -7.21 -9.84
CA LEU A 740 -48.21 -6.00 -10.60
C LEU A 740 -49.70 -5.93 -10.95
N GLU A 741 -50.36 -7.07 -11.23
CA GLU A 741 -51.82 -7.13 -11.45
C GLU A 741 -52.60 -6.64 -10.23
N GLN A 742 -52.17 -7.04 -9.02
CA GLN A 742 -52.80 -6.59 -7.78
C GLN A 742 -52.58 -5.09 -7.55
N ILE A 743 -51.37 -4.58 -7.84
CA ILE A 743 -51.06 -3.14 -7.74
C ILE A 743 -51.91 -2.33 -8.73
N ALA A 744 -51.95 -2.73 -9.99
CA ALA A 744 -52.74 -2.07 -11.02
C ALA A 744 -54.23 -2.03 -10.64
N LYS A 745 -54.77 -3.14 -10.12
CA LYS A 745 -56.15 -3.22 -9.64
C LYS A 745 -56.45 -2.30 -8.45
N ILE A 746 -55.48 -2.11 -7.54
CA ILE A 746 -55.63 -1.16 -6.43
C ILE A 746 -55.62 0.27 -6.98
N ARG A 747 -54.67 0.59 -7.86
CA ARG A 747 -54.50 1.93 -8.45
C ARG A 747 -55.54 2.30 -9.52
N GLU A 748 -56.30 1.34 -10.05
CA GLU A 748 -57.50 1.60 -10.87
C GLU A 748 -58.58 2.43 -10.15
N ARG A 749 -58.56 2.45 -8.81
CA ARG A 749 -59.46 3.30 -8.00
C ARG A 749 -59.12 4.78 -8.07
N LEU A 750 -57.88 5.11 -8.46
CA LEU A 750 -57.44 6.50 -8.64
C LEU A 750 -58.10 7.10 -9.89
N VAL A 751 -58.20 8.43 -9.90
CA VAL A 751 -58.72 9.17 -11.06
C VAL A 751 -57.94 8.82 -12.33
N ASP A 752 -58.65 8.90 -13.47
CA ASP A 752 -58.17 8.42 -14.78
C ASP A 752 -56.84 9.04 -15.24
N ASP A 753 -56.52 10.26 -14.79
CA ASP A 753 -55.32 11.01 -15.12
C ASP A 753 -54.19 10.89 -14.07
N HIS A 754 -54.40 10.10 -13.01
CA HIS A 754 -53.42 9.96 -11.93
C HIS A 754 -52.11 9.31 -12.42
N PRO A 755 -50.92 9.90 -12.17
CA PRO A 755 -49.64 9.38 -12.65
C PRO A 755 -49.35 7.93 -12.21
N ASP A 756 -49.62 7.59 -10.96
CA ASP A 756 -49.35 6.24 -10.44
C ASP A 756 -50.22 5.15 -11.05
N ARG A 757 -51.44 5.50 -11.49
CA ARG A 757 -52.31 4.58 -12.22
C ARG A 757 -51.69 4.23 -13.56
N ALA A 758 -51.31 5.24 -14.34
CA ALA A 758 -50.61 5.05 -15.61
C ALA A 758 -49.32 4.23 -15.43
N LYS A 759 -48.47 4.61 -14.46
CA LYS A 759 -47.21 3.91 -14.17
C LYS A 759 -47.43 2.42 -13.86
N SER A 760 -48.40 2.09 -12.99
CA SER A 760 -48.67 0.68 -12.65
C SER A 760 -49.15 -0.15 -13.84
N GLN A 761 -49.88 0.46 -14.77
CA GLN A 761 -50.35 -0.20 -15.98
C GLN A 761 -49.24 -0.35 -17.03
N HIS A 762 -48.32 0.61 -17.12
CA HIS A 762 -47.10 0.48 -17.92
C HIS A 762 -46.21 -0.65 -17.40
N ASP A 763 -45.95 -0.68 -16.09
CA ASP A 763 -45.15 -1.75 -15.45
C ASP A 763 -45.76 -3.14 -15.74
N LEU A 764 -47.10 -3.25 -15.62
CA LEU A 764 -47.82 -4.49 -15.92
C LEU A 764 -47.79 -4.86 -17.41
N ALA A 765 -47.95 -3.88 -18.31
CA ALA A 765 -47.88 -4.09 -19.75
C ALA A 765 -46.49 -4.60 -20.16
N SER A 766 -45.43 -3.96 -19.66
CA SER A 766 -44.05 -4.39 -19.82
C SER A 766 -43.85 -5.83 -19.32
N ALA A 767 -44.43 -6.19 -18.18
CA ALA A 767 -44.37 -7.55 -17.66
C ALA A 767 -45.07 -8.59 -18.56
N TYR A 768 -46.24 -8.26 -19.10
CA TYR A 768 -46.93 -9.10 -20.07
C TYR A 768 -46.11 -9.28 -21.36
N ILE A 769 -45.54 -8.20 -21.90
CA ILE A 769 -44.72 -8.25 -23.11
C ILE A 769 -43.53 -9.20 -22.91
N LEU A 770 -42.78 -9.04 -21.82
CA LEU A 770 -41.60 -9.85 -21.52
C LEU A 770 -41.95 -11.33 -21.25
N ASN A 771 -43.15 -11.61 -20.74
CA ASN A 771 -43.66 -12.98 -20.59
C ASN A 771 -44.23 -13.56 -21.91
N GLY A 772 -44.24 -12.80 -23.01
CA GLY A 772 -44.79 -13.21 -24.31
C GLY A 772 -46.32 -13.06 -24.44
N GLN A 773 -46.99 -12.46 -23.45
CA GLN A 773 -48.43 -12.21 -23.41
C GLN A 773 -48.79 -10.88 -24.10
N VAL A 774 -48.25 -10.64 -25.30
CA VAL A 774 -48.34 -9.35 -26.02
C VAL A 774 -49.78 -8.89 -26.24
N ASN A 775 -50.73 -9.80 -26.49
CA ASN A 775 -52.14 -9.44 -26.66
C ASN A 775 -52.77 -8.85 -25.38
N GLN A 776 -52.37 -9.32 -24.20
CA GLN A 776 -52.87 -8.76 -22.93
C GLN A 776 -52.31 -7.36 -22.69
N ALA A 777 -51.02 -7.16 -23.01
CA ALA A 777 -50.39 -5.84 -22.97
C ALA A 777 -51.07 -4.84 -23.91
N ILE A 778 -51.33 -5.22 -25.17
CA ILE A 778 -52.03 -4.37 -26.15
C ILE A 778 -53.42 -4.01 -25.63
N THR A 779 -54.18 -4.98 -25.13
CA THR A 779 -55.54 -4.73 -24.60
C THR A 779 -55.52 -3.71 -23.45
N LEU A 780 -54.56 -3.83 -22.53
CA LEU A 780 -54.36 -2.92 -21.41
C LEU A 780 -53.96 -1.51 -21.88
N LEU A 781 -53.00 -1.42 -22.81
CA LEU A 781 -52.45 -0.17 -23.33
C LEU A 781 -53.43 0.57 -24.24
N GLU A 782 -54.23 -0.12 -25.05
CA GLU A 782 -55.33 0.49 -25.81
C GLU A 782 -56.36 1.11 -24.88
N HIS A 783 -56.74 0.40 -23.81
CA HIS A 783 -57.69 0.90 -22.83
C HIS A 783 -57.14 2.14 -22.11
N LEU A 784 -55.87 2.12 -21.70
CA LEU A 784 -55.20 3.27 -21.08
C LEU A 784 -55.13 4.48 -22.04
N ASN A 785 -54.75 4.26 -23.30
CA ASN A 785 -54.71 5.32 -24.30
C ASN A 785 -56.09 5.95 -24.54
N ARG A 786 -57.17 5.16 -24.62
CA ARG A 786 -58.55 5.68 -24.74
C ARG A 786 -58.96 6.55 -23.56
N ILE A 787 -58.52 6.20 -22.34
CA ILE A 787 -58.76 7.03 -21.15
C ILE A 787 -58.01 8.36 -21.27
N GLN A 788 -56.75 8.30 -21.71
CA GLN A 788 -55.85 9.44 -21.83
C GLN A 788 -56.10 10.31 -23.07
N GLU A 789 -56.97 9.92 -24.00
CA GLU A 789 -57.40 10.76 -25.14
C GLU A 789 -58.00 12.10 -24.70
N LYS A 790 -58.54 12.16 -23.47
CA LYS A 790 -59.07 13.38 -22.84
C LYS A 790 -57.97 14.37 -22.40
N LEU A 791 -56.74 13.89 -22.22
CA LEU A 791 -55.59 14.74 -21.92
C LEU A 791 -55.12 15.46 -23.18
N ALA A 792 -54.43 16.59 -23.00
CA ALA A 792 -53.81 17.30 -24.10
C ALA A 792 -52.87 16.37 -24.91
N GLU A 793 -52.76 16.58 -26.22
CA GLU A 793 -51.97 15.71 -27.10
C GLU A 793 -50.48 15.67 -26.73
N ASP A 794 -49.97 16.75 -26.15
CA ASP A 794 -48.60 16.92 -25.65
C ASP A 794 -48.41 16.43 -24.19
N HIS A 795 -49.46 15.87 -23.56
CA HIS A 795 -49.37 15.42 -22.18
C HIS A 795 -48.39 14.25 -22.03
N PRO A 796 -47.40 14.31 -21.11
CA PRO A 796 -46.34 13.29 -20.99
C PRO A 796 -46.84 11.85 -20.81
N ASN A 797 -47.84 11.65 -19.94
CA ASN A 797 -48.40 10.31 -19.71
C ASN A 797 -49.08 9.72 -20.96
N ARG A 798 -49.67 10.57 -21.81
CA ARG A 798 -50.32 10.14 -23.06
C ARG A 798 -49.27 9.69 -24.07
N LEU A 799 -48.23 10.50 -24.27
CA LEU A 799 -47.12 10.16 -25.15
C LEU A 799 -46.41 8.88 -24.70
N ALA A 800 -46.19 8.71 -23.38
CA ALA A 800 -45.60 7.49 -22.83
C ALA A 800 -46.46 6.25 -23.10
N SER A 801 -47.78 6.30 -22.88
CA SER A 801 -48.68 5.17 -23.18
C SER A 801 -48.77 4.85 -24.68
N GLN A 802 -48.69 5.86 -25.55
CA GLN A 802 -48.67 5.68 -27.00
C GLN A 802 -47.38 4.98 -27.45
N HIS A 803 -46.25 5.40 -26.89
CA HIS A 803 -44.94 4.77 -27.08
C HIS A 803 -44.98 3.29 -26.68
N GLU A 804 -45.46 2.97 -25.48
CA GLU A 804 -45.65 1.59 -24.98
C GLU A 804 -46.58 0.76 -25.87
N LEU A 805 -47.65 1.36 -26.40
CA LEU A 805 -48.55 0.68 -27.32
C LEU A 805 -47.90 0.38 -28.68
N ALA A 806 -47.13 1.34 -29.22
CA ALA A 806 -46.42 1.15 -30.48
C ALA A 806 -45.39 0.01 -30.37
N ALA A 807 -44.62 -0.02 -29.28
CA ALA A 807 -43.74 -1.12 -28.93
C ALA A 807 -44.46 -2.48 -28.90
N ALA A 808 -45.60 -2.57 -28.22
CA ALA A 808 -46.39 -3.79 -28.16
C ALA A 808 -46.88 -4.24 -29.55
N TYR A 809 -47.28 -3.29 -30.42
CA TYR A 809 -47.65 -3.58 -31.81
C TYR A 809 -46.48 -4.08 -32.65
N LEU A 810 -45.29 -3.48 -32.52
CA LEU A 810 -44.07 -3.95 -33.20
C LEU A 810 -43.77 -5.40 -32.83
N MET A 811 -43.84 -5.75 -31.55
CA MET A 811 -43.58 -7.12 -31.08
C MET A 811 -44.62 -8.14 -31.58
N LYS A 812 -45.85 -7.70 -31.85
CA LYS A 812 -46.89 -8.54 -32.47
C LYS A 812 -46.76 -8.61 -34.00
N GLY A 813 -45.93 -7.76 -34.62
CA GLY A 813 -45.79 -7.63 -36.07
C GLY A 813 -46.82 -6.70 -36.72
N GLN A 814 -47.57 -5.91 -35.95
CA GLN A 814 -48.50 -4.89 -36.44
C GLN A 814 -47.76 -3.58 -36.74
N ILE A 815 -46.75 -3.66 -37.62
CA ILE A 815 -45.77 -2.58 -37.82
C ILE A 815 -46.40 -1.28 -38.32
N VAL A 816 -47.42 -1.37 -39.20
CA VAL A 816 -48.12 -0.19 -39.77
C VAL A 816 -48.77 0.65 -38.67
N GLU A 817 -49.41 0.00 -37.70
CA GLU A 817 -50.12 0.72 -36.62
C GLU A 817 -49.15 1.33 -35.61
N ALA A 818 -48.02 0.66 -35.37
CA ALA A 818 -46.93 1.21 -34.59
C ALA A 818 -46.32 2.46 -35.24
N ILE A 819 -46.04 2.42 -36.56
CA ILE A 819 -45.50 3.56 -37.31
C ILE A 819 -46.45 4.75 -37.21
N LYS A 820 -47.76 4.54 -37.40
CA LYS A 820 -48.75 5.61 -37.31
C LYS A 820 -48.72 6.33 -35.96
N ILE A 821 -48.66 5.57 -34.86
CA ILE A 821 -48.57 6.13 -33.51
C ILE A 821 -47.25 6.90 -33.32
N LEU A 822 -46.13 6.30 -33.73
CA LEU A 822 -44.80 6.89 -33.57
C LEU A 822 -44.61 8.16 -34.42
N GLU A 823 -45.17 8.22 -35.63
CA GLU A 823 -45.19 9.43 -36.47
C GLU A 823 -45.92 10.58 -35.78
N ASP A 824 -47.07 10.28 -35.14
CA ASP A 824 -47.83 11.27 -34.38
C ASP A 824 -47.08 11.75 -33.14
N VAL A 825 -46.49 10.85 -32.35
CA VAL A 825 -45.67 11.20 -31.17
C VAL A 825 -44.48 12.07 -31.59
N VAL A 826 -43.72 11.65 -32.61
CA VAL A 826 -42.56 12.41 -33.11
C VAL A 826 -42.98 13.78 -33.66
N ARG A 827 -44.15 13.89 -34.29
CA ARG A 827 -44.70 15.17 -34.79
C ARG A 827 -44.98 16.14 -33.64
N ILE A 828 -45.62 15.67 -32.56
CA ILE A 828 -45.93 16.46 -31.37
C ILE A 828 -44.62 16.89 -30.69
N GLU A 829 -43.75 15.95 -30.36
CA GLU A 829 -42.47 16.24 -29.70
C GLU A 829 -41.55 17.13 -30.55
N SER A 830 -41.62 17.03 -31.87
CA SER A 830 -40.81 17.87 -32.75
C SER A 830 -41.21 19.35 -32.74
N LYS A 831 -42.47 19.63 -32.40
CA LYS A 831 -43.03 20.97 -32.28
C LYS A 831 -42.70 21.60 -30.93
N ASP A 832 -42.81 20.82 -29.86
CA ASP A 832 -42.79 21.35 -28.49
C ASP A 832 -41.46 21.13 -27.75
N LEU A 833 -40.63 20.15 -28.17
CA LEU A 833 -39.35 19.83 -27.51
C LEU A 833 -38.12 20.26 -28.32
N PRO A 834 -37.04 20.73 -27.65
CA PRO A 834 -35.75 21.01 -28.29
C PRO A 834 -35.21 19.80 -29.07
N LYS A 835 -34.37 20.09 -30.07
CA LYS A 835 -33.77 19.09 -30.96
C LYS A 835 -32.98 18.00 -30.22
N ASN A 836 -32.33 18.34 -29.11
CA ASN A 836 -31.50 17.45 -28.29
C ASN A 836 -32.28 16.82 -27.11
N HIS A 837 -33.59 17.02 -27.01
CA HIS A 837 -34.37 16.50 -25.89
C HIS A 837 -34.40 14.95 -25.88
N PRO A 838 -34.14 14.28 -24.74
CA PRO A 838 -34.04 12.82 -24.67
C PRO A 838 -35.27 12.06 -25.22
N ASN A 839 -36.48 12.47 -24.85
CA ASN A 839 -37.71 11.82 -25.31
C ASN A 839 -37.87 11.92 -26.85
N ARG A 840 -37.58 13.10 -27.43
CA ARG A 840 -37.61 13.31 -28.87
C ARG A 840 -36.64 12.37 -29.60
N LEU A 841 -35.43 12.20 -29.07
CA LEU A 841 -34.45 11.27 -29.63
C LEU A 841 -34.89 9.80 -29.49
N ALA A 842 -35.53 9.43 -28.37
CA ALA A 842 -36.04 8.08 -28.13
C ALA A 842 -37.19 7.72 -29.10
N SER A 843 -38.18 8.59 -29.25
CA SER A 843 -39.32 8.38 -30.17
C SER A 843 -38.86 8.34 -31.63
N GLN A 844 -37.90 9.21 -32.02
CA GLN A 844 -37.33 9.17 -33.36
C GLN A 844 -36.53 7.89 -33.63
N HIS A 845 -35.84 7.38 -32.61
CA HIS A 845 -35.13 6.11 -32.70
C HIS A 845 -36.11 4.95 -32.89
N GLU A 846 -37.18 4.88 -32.09
CA GLU A 846 -38.23 3.88 -32.24
C GLU A 846 -38.87 3.89 -33.62
N LEU A 847 -39.20 5.09 -34.12
CA LEU A 847 -39.76 5.25 -35.45
C LEU A 847 -38.80 4.77 -36.54
N ALA A 848 -37.50 5.05 -36.41
CA ALA A 848 -36.50 4.55 -37.34
C ALA A 848 -36.41 3.02 -37.30
N CYS A 849 -36.41 2.40 -36.12
CA CYS A 849 -36.44 0.95 -35.97
C CYS A 849 -37.70 0.33 -36.62
N ALA A 850 -38.86 0.96 -36.45
CA ALA A 850 -40.11 0.53 -37.09
C ALA A 850 -40.02 0.59 -38.64
N TYR A 851 -39.45 1.65 -39.21
CA TYR A 851 -39.19 1.75 -40.65
C TYR A 851 -38.20 0.69 -41.14
N VAL A 852 -37.15 0.41 -40.36
CA VAL A 852 -36.21 -0.68 -40.69
C VAL A 852 -36.94 -2.02 -40.71
N ALA A 853 -37.81 -2.29 -39.73
CA ALA A 853 -38.56 -3.54 -39.62
C ALA A 853 -39.53 -3.78 -40.79
N ILE A 854 -40.15 -2.74 -41.34
CA ILE A 854 -41.02 -2.83 -42.53
C ILE A 854 -40.23 -2.76 -43.86
N GLY A 855 -38.91 -2.56 -43.80
CA GLY A 855 -38.03 -2.48 -44.98
C GLY A 855 -37.99 -1.10 -45.65
N GLN A 856 -38.56 -0.06 -45.05
CA GLN A 856 -38.49 1.34 -45.51
C GLN A 856 -37.17 1.99 -45.06
N ILE A 857 -36.05 1.42 -45.48
CA ILE A 857 -34.71 1.83 -45.00
C ILE A 857 -34.38 3.29 -45.34
N SER A 858 -34.92 3.81 -46.45
CA SER A 858 -34.74 5.20 -46.89
C SER A 858 -35.29 6.23 -45.90
N GLU A 859 -36.35 5.88 -45.15
CA GLU A 859 -36.95 6.76 -44.13
C GLU A 859 -36.23 6.65 -42.77
N ALA A 860 -35.61 5.49 -42.50
CA ALA A 860 -34.90 5.25 -41.25
C ALA A 860 -33.53 5.94 -41.19
N ILE A 861 -32.77 5.89 -42.29
CA ILE A 861 -31.38 6.40 -42.33
C ILE A 861 -31.26 7.88 -41.91
N PRO A 862 -32.04 8.83 -42.47
CA PRO A 862 -31.89 10.24 -42.12
C PRO A 862 -32.15 10.52 -40.62
N ARG A 863 -33.05 9.73 -40.00
CA ARG A 863 -33.36 9.84 -38.58
C ARG A 863 -32.21 9.30 -37.72
N LEU A 864 -31.66 8.14 -38.08
CA LEU A 864 -30.51 7.56 -37.37
C LEU A 864 -29.24 8.42 -37.51
N GLU A 865 -28.99 8.99 -38.70
CA GLU A 865 -27.89 9.95 -38.92
C GLU A 865 -28.05 11.20 -38.05
N TYR A 866 -29.26 11.75 -37.97
CA TYR A 866 -29.56 12.90 -37.11
C TYR A 866 -29.34 12.61 -35.62
N ILE A 867 -29.79 11.46 -35.12
CA ILE A 867 -29.57 11.06 -33.72
C ILE A 867 -28.09 10.81 -33.46
N ALA A 868 -27.37 10.17 -34.40
CA ALA A 868 -25.94 9.92 -34.29
C ALA A 868 -25.16 11.24 -34.19
N GLN A 869 -25.48 12.23 -35.03
CA GLN A 869 -24.85 13.55 -35.03
C GLN A 869 -25.01 14.26 -33.68
N ILE A 870 -26.22 14.26 -33.10
CA ILE A 870 -26.44 14.88 -31.78
C ILE A 870 -25.64 14.14 -30.69
N LYS A 871 -25.53 12.82 -30.78
CA LYS A 871 -24.81 12.00 -29.80
C LYS A 871 -23.28 12.04 -29.96
N GLU A 872 -22.73 12.72 -30.97
CA GLU A 872 -21.28 12.93 -31.10
C GLU A 872 -20.70 13.78 -29.96
N GLU A 873 -21.53 14.58 -29.28
CA GLU A 873 -21.17 15.35 -28.09
C GLU A 873 -20.89 14.48 -26.85
N LEU A 874 -21.37 13.23 -26.83
CA LEU A 874 -21.10 12.25 -25.76
C LEU A 874 -19.73 11.60 -25.95
N THR A 875 -19.14 11.07 -24.88
CA THR A 875 -17.86 10.33 -24.97
C THR A 875 -17.98 9.14 -25.93
N GLU A 876 -16.88 8.77 -26.60
CA GLU A 876 -16.88 7.71 -27.63
C GLU A 876 -17.33 6.34 -27.09
N ASP A 877 -17.11 6.08 -25.79
CA ASP A 877 -17.49 4.85 -25.10
C ASP A 877 -18.92 4.87 -24.54
N HIS A 878 -19.68 5.95 -24.73
CA HIS A 878 -21.01 6.09 -24.14
C HIS A 878 -22.00 5.05 -24.74
N PRO A 879 -22.69 4.21 -23.93
CA PRO A 879 -23.53 3.13 -24.44
C PRO A 879 -24.62 3.57 -25.43
N SER A 880 -25.27 4.70 -25.16
CA SER A 880 -26.35 5.21 -26.03
C SER A 880 -25.85 5.72 -27.39
N ARG A 881 -24.57 6.13 -27.49
CA ARG A 881 -23.91 6.51 -28.75
C ARG A 881 -23.60 5.26 -29.55
N LEU A 882 -23.00 4.26 -28.90
CA LEU A 882 -22.66 2.97 -29.50
C LEU A 882 -23.89 2.22 -30.05
N VAL A 883 -25.01 2.24 -29.33
CA VAL A 883 -26.28 1.63 -29.79
C VAL A 883 -26.80 2.32 -31.05
N THR A 884 -26.82 3.65 -31.11
CA THR A 884 -27.27 4.36 -32.31
C THR A 884 -26.34 4.12 -33.50
N GLN A 885 -25.02 4.07 -33.29
CA GLN A 885 -24.06 3.74 -34.35
C GLN A 885 -24.22 2.29 -34.85
N HIS A 886 -24.51 1.34 -33.96
CA HIS A 886 -24.83 -0.03 -34.32
C HIS A 886 -26.06 -0.11 -35.23
N GLU A 887 -27.15 0.54 -34.83
CA GLU A 887 -28.41 0.55 -35.60
C GLU A 887 -28.27 1.29 -36.94
N LEU A 888 -27.49 2.39 -36.97
CA LEU A 888 -27.17 3.09 -38.21
C LEU A 888 -26.34 2.21 -39.16
N ALA A 889 -25.33 1.50 -38.65
CA ALA A 889 -24.54 0.56 -39.44
C ALA A 889 -25.42 -0.58 -40.00
N TYR A 890 -26.36 -1.08 -39.20
CA TYR A 890 -27.33 -2.08 -39.66
C TYR A 890 -28.20 -1.54 -40.81
N ALA A 891 -28.75 -0.33 -40.66
CA ALA A 891 -29.55 0.32 -41.70
C ALA A 891 -28.73 0.57 -42.98
N TYR A 892 -27.46 0.97 -42.86
CA TYR A 892 -26.54 1.11 -43.99
C TYR A 892 -26.30 -0.20 -44.74
N LEU A 893 -26.07 -1.32 -44.04
CA LEU A 893 -25.95 -2.63 -44.69
C LEU A 893 -27.22 -2.99 -45.46
N LYS A 894 -28.39 -2.78 -44.87
CA LYS A 894 -29.67 -3.04 -45.54
C LYS A 894 -29.91 -2.18 -46.77
N ASN A 895 -29.32 -0.98 -46.82
CA ASN A 895 -29.37 -0.10 -47.98
C ASN A 895 -28.14 -0.22 -48.92
N ALA A 896 -27.37 -1.30 -48.80
CA ALA A 896 -26.15 -1.57 -49.57
C ALA A 896 -25.03 -0.51 -49.44
N ARG A 897 -25.04 0.33 -48.40
CA ARG A 897 -23.95 1.26 -48.02
C ARG A 897 -22.91 0.52 -47.17
N VAL A 898 -22.30 -0.53 -47.73
CA VAL A 898 -21.50 -1.51 -46.96
C VAL A 898 -20.25 -0.90 -46.33
N GLU A 899 -19.50 -0.06 -47.05
CA GLU A 899 -18.25 0.53 -46.54
C GLU A 899 -18.51 1.45 -45.33
N GLU A 900 -19.58 2.24 -45.39
CA GLU A 900 -19.96 3.16 -44.30
C GLU A 900 -20.41 2.39 -43.05
N ALA A 901 -21.10 1.27 -43.25
CA ALA A 901 -21.45 0.37 -42.15
C ALA A 901 -20.23 -0.25 -41.48
N ILE A 902 -19.22 -0.67 -42.26
CA ILE A 902 -17.97 -1.26 -41.74
C ILE A 902 -17.25 -0.26 -40.83
N VAL A 903 -17.09 0.99 -41.27
CA VAL A 903 -16.40 2.04 -40.49
C VAL A 903 -17.07 2.24 -39.12
N LEU A 904 -18.40 2.38 -39.12
CA LEU A 904 -19.16 2.59 -37.88
C LEU A 904 -19.09 1.37 -36.95
N ILE A 905 -19.32 0.16 -37.47
CA ILE A 905 -19.41 -1.03 -36.61
C ILE A 905 -18.03 -1.51 -36.14
N GLU A 906 -16.94 -1.26 -36.88
CA GLU A 906 -15.57 -1.46 -36.40
C GLU A 906 -15.25 -0.57 -35.19
N HIS A 907 -15.67 0.70 -35.21
CA HIS A 907 -15.52 1.62 -34.08
C HIS A 907 -16.28 1.09 -32.85
N VAL A 908 -17.55 0.68 -33.02
CA VAL A 908 -18.36 0.15 -31.92
C VAL A 908 -17.74 -1.10 -31.29
N VAL A 909 -17.31 -2.05 -32.11
CA VAL A 909 -16.67 -3.30 -31.61
C VAL A 909 -15.40 -2.99 -30.83
N ARG A 910 -14.58 -2.02 -31.29
CA ARG A 910 -13.36 -1.59 -30.61
C ARG A 910 -13.65 -1.01 -29.23
N MET A 911 -14.64 -0.14 -29.10
CA MET A 911 -15.03 0.43 -27.79
C MET A 911 -15.59 -0.63 -26.83
N GLN A 912 -16.26 -1.65 -27.37
CA GLN A 912 -16.83 -2.76 -26.60
C GLN A 912 -15.80 -3.85 -26.25
N GLU A 913 -14.52 -3.72 -26.60
CA GLU A 913 -13.48 -4.69 -26.24
C GLU A 913 -13.25 -4.81 -24.72
N SER A 914 -13.61 -3.75 -23.98
CA SER A 914 -13.59 -3.71 -22.51
C SER A 914 -14.71 -4.52 -21.85
N LEU A 915 -15.80 -4.82 -22.57
CA LEU A 915 -16.90 -5.66 -22.09
C LEU A 915 -16.48 -7.14 -22.11
N ALA A 916 -17.05 -7.95 -21.23
CA ALA A 916 -16.82 -9.40 -21.21
C ALA A 916 -17.11 -10.03 -22.59
N GLU A 917 -16.37 -11.08 -22.95
CA GLU A 917 -16.50 -11.74 -24.27
C GLU A 917 -17.90 -12.26 -24.55
N ASP A 918 -18.66 -12.62 -23.50
CA ASP A 918 -20.03 -13.11 -23.57
C ASP A 918 -21.10 -12.02 -23.46
N HIS A 919 -20.70 -10.75 -23.40
CA HIS A 919 -21.63 -9.63 -23.30
C HIS A 919 -22.51 -9.53 -24.56
N PRO A 920 -23.86 -9.52 -24.45
CA PRO A 920 -24.76 -9.57 -25.60
C PRO A 920 -24.52 -8.46 -26.64
N SER A 921 -24.33 -7.21 -26.20
CA SER A 921 -24.08 -6.08 -27.11
C SER A 921 -22.78 -6.22 -27.90
N ARG A 922 -21.74 -6.84 -27.29
CA ARG A 922 -20.47 -7.12 -27.95
C ARG A 922 -20.67 -8.21 -29.01
N LEU A 923 -21.36 -9.29 -28.66
CA LEU A 923 -21.67 -10.37 -29.59
C LEU A 923 -22.54 -9.89 -30.77
N ALA A 924 -23.53 -9.04 -30.51
CA ALA A 924 -24.38 -8.45 -31.53
C ALA A 924 -23.57 -7.60 -32.52
N SER A 925 -22.74 -6.68 -32.01
CA SER A 925 -21.91 -5.80 -32.85
C SER A 925 -20.84 -6.58 -33.63
N GLN A 926 -20.23 -7.60 -33.02
CA GLN A 926 -19.30 -8.50 -33.71
C GLN A 926 -20.00 -9.32 -34.81
N GLY A 927 -21.22 -9.79 -34.55
CA GLY A 927 -22.03 -10.48 -35.56
C GLY A 927 -22.39 -9.58 -36.73
N LEU A 928 -22.75 -8.33 -36.46
CA LEU A 928 -23.04 -7.33 -37.49
C LEU A 928 -21.79 -6.96 -38.31
N LEU A 929 -20.63 -6.80 -37.66
CA LEU A 929 -19.35 -6.58 -38.34
C LEU A 929 -18.95 -7.77 -39.21
N ALA A 930 -19.15 -9.00 -38.73
CA ALA A 930 -18.88 -10.20 -39.51
C ALA A 930 -19.76 -10.26 -40.78
N ARG A 931 -21.04 -9.88 -40.66
CA ARG A 931 -21.96 -9.75 -41.79
C ARG A 931 -21.48 -8.67 -42.77
N ALA A 932 -21.08 -7.50 -42.28
CA ALA A 932 -20.55 -6.41 -43.11
C ALA A 932 -19.30 -6.82 -43.90
N TYR A 933 -18.38 -7.57 -43.28
CA TYR A 933 -17.22 -8.13 -43.95
C TYR A 933 -17.57 -9.21 -44.98
N GLN A 934 -18.62 -10.01 -44.75
CA GLN A 934 -19.09 -10.96 -45.76
C GLN A 934 -19.66 -10.24 -46.98
N GLU A 935 -20.50 -9.23 -46.77
CA GLU A 935 -21.13 -8.44 -47.84
C GLU A 935 -20.11 -7.61 -48.64
N SER A 936 -18.98 -7.21 -48.04
CA SER A 936 -17.84 -6.55 -48.75
C SER A 936 -16.81 -7.51 -49.34
N GLY A 937 -16.98 -8.84 -49.21
CA GLY A 937 -16.05 -9.84 -49.73
C GLY A 937 -14.77 -10.03 -48.89
N GLN A 938 -14.68 -9.43 -47.71
CA GLN A 938 -13.58 -9.59 -46.74
C GLN A 938 -13.73 -10.87 -45.90
N VAL A 939 -13.88 -12.02 -46.57
CA VAL A 939 -14.27 -13.31 -45.96
C VAL A 939 -13.30 -13.78 -44.87
N GLU A 940 -11.99 -13.55 -45.03
CA GLU A 940 -11.01 -13.92 -44.01
C GLU A 940 -11.20 -13.15 -42.70
N LYS A 941 -11.54 -11.86 -42.76
CA LYS A 941 -11.80 -11.04 -41.56
C LYS A 941 -13.08 -11.48 -40.86
N ALA A 942 -14.14 -11.78 -41.63
CA ALA A 942 -15.38 -12.32 -41.10
C ALA A 942 -15.16 -13.68 -40.40
N ALA A 943 -14.38 -14.59 -41.00
CA ALA A 943 -14.07 -15.89 -40.42
C ALA A 943 -13.28 -15.79 -39.11
N ARG A 944 -12.32 -14.86 -39.01
CA ARG A 944 -11.56 -14.61 -37.77
C ARG A 944 -12.45 -14.11 -36.62
N LEU A 945 -13.39 -13.21 -36.90
CA LEU A 945 -14.35 -12.72 -35.91
C LEU A 945 -15.29 -13.84 -35.42
N LEU A 946 -15.82 -14.64 -36.34
CA LEU A 946 -16.74 -15.74 -36.00
C LEU A 946 -16.04 -16.86 -35.20
N THR A 947 -14.76 -17.13 -35.46
CA THR A 947 -13.98 -18.16 -34.74
C THR A 947 -13.45 -17.69 -33.38
N ALA A 948 -13.32 -16.38 -33.15
CA ALA A 948 -13.00 -15.82 -31.84
C ALA A 948 -14.18 -15.93 -30.85
N GLY A 949 -15.43 -15.73 -31.33
CA GLY A 949 -16.63 -15.77 -30.49
C GLY A 949 -17.14 -17.17 -30.09
N THR A 950 -16.69 -18.24 -30.75
CA THR A 950 -17.19 -19.63 -30.52
C THR A 950 -16.47 -20.40 -29.42
N ARG A 951 -15.38 -19.88 -28.85
CA ARG A 951 -14.54 -20.60 -27.86
C ARG A 951 -15.19 -20.97 -26.52
N PRO A 952 -16.32 -20.39 -26.04
CA PRO A 952 -16.96 -20.87 -24.81
C PRO A 952 -17.88 -22.09 -24.98
N ARG A 953 -18.43 -22.35 -26.18
CA ARG A 953 -19.54 -23.32 -26.36
C ARG A 953 -19.10 -24.78 -26.22
N GLU A 954 -17.88 -25.13 -26.62
CA GLU A 954 -17.40 -26.52 -26.63
C GLU A 954 -16.95 -27.05 -25.25
N ARG A 955 -16.86 -26.20 -24.21
CA ARG A 955 -16.54 -26.65 -22.84
C ARG A 955 -17.74 -27.15 -22.04
N LEU A 956 -18.98 -26.83 -22.42
CA LEU A 956 -20.19 -27.22 -21.68
C LEU A 956 -20.91 -28.45 -22.24
N GLU A 957 -20.65 -28.85 -23.49
CA GLU A 957 -21.29 -30.01 -24.11
C GLU A 957 -20.62 -31.36 -23.79
N LYS A 958 -19.47 -31.37 -23.09
CA LYS A 958 -18.82 -32.61 -22.64
C LYS A 958 -19.44 -33.23 -21.38
N ASP A 959 -20.31 -32.52 -20.65
CA ASP A 959 -20.90 -33.00 -19.38
C ASP A 959 -22.37 -33.45 -19.47
N LYS A 960 -22.96 -33.55 -20.67
CA LYS A 960 -24.33 -34.07 -20.85
C LYS A 960 -24.45 -35.10 -21.97
N LYS A 961 -23.70 -36.20 -21.87
CA LYS A 961 -24.04 -37.46 -22.57
C LYS A 961 -24.74 -38.42 -21.60
N SER A 962 -26.07 -38.30 -21.51
CA SER A 962 -26.95 -39.37 -21.02
C SER A 962 -28.40 -38.91 -21.18
N THR A 963 -29.03 -39.28 -22.30
CA THR A 963 -30.39 -39.85 -22.47
C THR A 963 -30.92 -39.52 -23.86
N HIS A 964 -31.03 -40.55 -24.69
CA HIS A 964 -31.87 -40.59 -25.90
C HIS A 964 -33.36 -40.46 -25.53
N VAL A 965 -34.08 -39.57 -26.21
CA VAL A 965 -35.44 -39.69 -26.86
C VAL A 965 -35.59 -38.35 -27.60
N GLY A 966 -35.75 -38.18 -28.93
CA GLY A 966 -36.59 -38.84 -29.91
C GLY A 966 -37.77 -37.92 -30.25
N PHE A 967 -37.64 -36.95 -31.19
CA PHE A 967 -38.80 -36.26 -31.79
C PHE A 967 -38.54 -35.75 -33.23
N THR A 968 -39.19 -36.47 -34.16
CA THR A 968 -39.88 -36.09 -35.40
C THR A 968 -39.58 -34.78 -36.14
N GLN A 969 -39.24 -34.95 -37.43
CA GLN A 969 -39.38 -33.98 -38.53
C GLN A 969 -40.81 -33.41 -38.65
N ARG A 970 -40.92 -32.11 -38.93
CA ARG A 970 -42.02 -31.54 -39.73
C ARG A 970 -41.52 -30.43 -40.66
N ASN A 971 -42.13 -30.44 -41.84
CA ASN A 971 -41.80 -29.77 -43.10
C ASN A 971 -41.83 -28.23 -43.09
N PRO A 972 -41.20 -27.60 -44.11
CA PRO A 972 -41.24 -26.17 -44.37
C PRO A 972 -42.46 -25.81 -45.24
N ASP A 973 -43.22 -24.76 -44.90
CA ASP A 973 -43.98 -23.96 -45.88
C ASP A 973 -44.49 -22.62 -45.30
N SER A 974 -44.14 -21.54 -46.02
CA SER A 974 -44.77 -20.22 -46.19
C SER A 974 -45.01 -19.24 -45.01
N SER A 975 -44.10 -18.26 -44.88
CA SER A 975 -44.29 -16.78 -44.75
C SER A 975 -43.00 -16.17 -44.21
N PRO A 976 -42.56 -14.95 -44.62
CA PRO A 976 -41.24 -14.46 -44.25
C PRO A 976 -41.20 -14.19 -42.75
N ALA A 977 -40.43 -14.99 -42.01
CA ALA A 977 -40.15 -14.75 -40.62
C ALA A 977 -39.36 -13.44 -40.50
N VAL A 978 -39.95 -12.42 -39.87
CA VAL A 978 -39.23 -11.26 -39.37
C VAL A 978 -38.17 -11.77 -38.39
N ASP A 979 -36.91 -11.39 -38.61
CA ASP A 979 -35.79 -11.77 -37.77
C ASP A 979 -36.08 -11.29 -36.32
N PRO A 980 -36.24 -12.19 -35.33
CA PRO A 980 -36.65 -11.80 -33.99
C PRO A 980 -35.59 -10.99 -33.23
N SER A 981 -34.45 -10.68 -33.85
CA SER A 981 -33.47 -9.72 -33.35
C SER A 981 -33.89 -8.24 -33.54
N MET A 982 -34.95 -7.95 -34.30
CA MET A 982 -35.25 -6.58 -34.79
C MET A 982 -36.32 -5.79 -34.02
N CYS A 983 -37.05 -6.38 -33.07
CA CYS A 983 -38.03 -5.64 -32.27
C CYS A 983 -37.74 -5.81 -30.79
N SER A 984 -36.67 -5.16 -30.32
CA SER A 984 -36.57 -4.74 -28.93
C SER A 984 -37.21 -3.35 -28.87
N PRO A 985 -38.33 -3.15 -28.15
CA PRO A 985 -38.89 -1.81 -28.00
C PRO A 985 -37.87 -0.93 -27.27
N SER A 986 -37.46 0.17 -27.89
CA SER A 986 -36.65 1.21 -27.25
C SER A 986 -37.53 2.05 -26.33
N HIS A 987 -38.02 1.44 -25.27
CA HIS A 987 -38.48 2.18 -24.12
C HIS A 987 -37.31 2.86 -23.43
N ASN A 988 -37.63 3.90 -22.66
CA ASN A 988 -36.73 4.76 -21.90
C ASN A 988 -35.82 4.03 -20.86
N ALA A 989 -35.59 2.74 -21.03
CA ALA A 989 -34.53 1.94 -20.45
C ALA A 989 -33.40 1.76 -21.49
N SER A 990 -32.31 2.52 -21.34
CA SER A 990 -31.03 1.99 -21.77
C SER A 990 -30.84 0.63 -21.06
N GLU A 991 -30.55 -0.43 -21.80
CA GLU A 991 -30.04 -1.74 -21.32
C GLU A 991 -31.02 -2.90 -21.04
N SER A 992 -32.19 -3.04 -21.67
CA SER A 992 -33.02 -4.24 -21.52
C SER A 992 -33.32 -4.96 -22.84
N LEU A 993 -32.56 -6.02 -23.18
CA LEU A 993 -33.00 -7.31 -23.79
C LEU A 993 -31.85 -8.00 -24.55
N VAL A 994 -31.28 -9.09 -23.98
CA VAL A 994 -31.14 -10.41 -24.64
C VAL A 994 -30.96 -11.46 -23.52
N LEU A 995 -32.06 -12.06 -23.06
CA LEU A 995 -32.05 -13.28 -22.25
C LEU A 995 -32.99 -14.31 -22.88
N ARG A 996 -32.61 -14.86 -24.04
CA ARG A 996 -32.98 -16.25 -24.38
C ARG A 996 -31.95 -17.17 -23.74
N ARG A 997 -32.08 -17.42 -22.43
CA ARG A 997 -31.50 -18.61 -21.80
C ARG A 997 -32.46 -19.76 -22.04
N THR A 998 -32.09 -20.64 -22.98
CA THR A 998 -32.54 -22.03 -22.96
C THR A 998 -32.00 -22.71 -21.70
N ASN A 999 -32.84 -22.82 -20.68
CA ASN A 999 -32.63 -23.72 -19.56
C ASN A 999 -33.92 -24.50 -19.34
N ARG A 1000 -33.91 -25.75 -19.84
CA ARG A 1000 -34.76 -26.90 -19.50
C ARG A 1000 -36.27 -26.71 -19.46
#